data_AF-A0A2R9SLG6-F1
#
_entry.id   AF-A0A2R9SLG6-F1
#
_cell.length_a   1.000
_cell.length_b   1.000
_cell.length_c   1.000
_cell.angle_alpha   90.00
_cell.angle_beta   90.00
_cell.angle_gamma   90.00
#
_symmetry.space_group_name_H-M   'P 1'
#
loop_
_entity.id
_entity.type
_entity.pdbx_description
1 polymer ?
#
loop_
_entity_poly.entity_id
_entity_poly.type
_entity_poly.pdbx_seq_one_letter_code
_entity_poly.pdbx_strand_id
1 'polypeptide(L)'
;MAKENGAVAAINGDFFNTGSEGAPMGAQISSGLLMSTPSDLKGMYAFGVTNDGTPILDEFAFSGSVTAENGASFPLAGMNKVSYAPEGTGSTYSHANTAYIYTSAWKAVERPKNSSTTPTEVMVTDGVITDISVMAGLPTAIPEGSFILRTHGAAAEFVKKNLAVGQKLDANYALVSKKSGKELDPTTLQMMIGGHTILVDNGKATSFSRNVNSIGGSRARTAVGYSKDGRYAYLIATESNDNSKGMTLQQLQDFMTKIGVWKGMNLDGGGSTTMVNRPLAETNTELTFNTEYGTTQRSIVNSLGVFSTAPKGSLKGLTVSGSNTLLIGQMGTYELKGYDTYYNPIEAGSIKPTWKASNGNLAVNGQSIKATKPGTTTLTAVSGSTKATMQVKVLGADDIAALTTGVSSAPLQAGTSVSVPVTAVTNNGQSLEVPSSALKWEFIGFKGSVKDGRLTVSSVNSNTKVGYAIARYDGFSTVVILSAAGESTWENFENVSYPVKFTTNVPAVTGTAAIKNGSGTKANSKVLNLSYDMTGGLGQKMYAYAELNGTAGKSIPAQATSMTIDVEGDNSLNWLRAELKDNNGKTVYVDLAKAIDWSGWKTLSMDLSGYNIAFPAQMKRLYVVNVEEGQDERALTGSVSFDDIRFMMPSQSGNEGLPTGKAVMTIGQKSLVLNGSKVAIDSAPILKNGTTYVPIKHVLDAFGGQATWNQSAQRVGVLRGGMLMELTVGKKEFILNGKRSSAAVAPMVQGGRTLVPLRLVSEQLGLKVKWDKNTKTVTIES
;
A
#
# COMPACT_ATOMS: atom_id res chain seq x y z
N MET A 1 0.02 -23.38 11.30
CA MET A 1 1.01 -24.37 11.79
C MET A 1 2.06 -23.78 12.75
N ALA A 2 3.09 -23.04 12.30
CA ALA A 2 4.20 -22.61 13.18
C ALA A 2 3.74 -21.77 14.39
N LYS A 3 2.96 -20.72 14.14
CA LYS A 3 2.39 -19.84 15.19
C LYS A 3 1.51 -20.61 16.18
N GLU A 4 0.63 -21.48 15.68
CA GLU A 4 -0.32 -22.27 16.50
C GLU A 4 0.40 -23.22 17.45
N ASN A 5 1.58 -23.71 17.07
CA ASN A 5 2.34 -24.68 17.86
C ASN A 5 3.49 -24.04 18.65
N GLY A 6 3.78 -22.74 18.47
CA GLY A 6 4.87 -22.05 19.17
C GLY A 6 6.26 -22.34 18.62
N ALA A 7 6.38 -22.69 17.33
CA ALA A 7 7.68 -22.89 16.69
C ALA A 7 8.41 -21.55 16.50
N VAL A 8 9.74 -21.54 16.69
CA VAL A 8 10.59 -20.36 16.44
C VAL A 8 11.02 -20.23 14.98
N ALA A 9 10.94 -21.33 14.24
CA ALA A 9 11.08 -21.37 12.78
C ALA A 9 10.34 -22.60 12.24
N ALA A 10 9.96 -22.58 10.97
CA ALA A 10 9.42 -23.77 10.30
C ALA A 10 9.61 -23.69 8.78
N ILE A 11 9.65 -24.86 8.14
CA ILE A 11 9.55 -25.03 6.70
C ILE A 11 8.34 -25.91 6.35
N ASN A 12 7.85 -25.81 5.12
CA ASN A 12 6.87 -26.78 4.62
C ASN A 12 7.45 -28.20 4.59
N GLY A 13 6.55 -29.18 4.50
CA GLY A 13 6.89 -30.59 4.62
C GLY A 13 6.71 -31.41 3.35
N ASP A 14 5.93 -32.47 3.51
CA ASP A 14 5.77 -33.58 2.60
C ASP A 14 4.96 -33.22 1.33
N PHE A 15 5.09 -34.06 0.32
CA PHE A 15 4.21 -34.06 -0.85
C PHE A 15 2.80 -34.52 -0.46
N PHE A 16 1.82 -33.98 -1.16
CA PHE A 16 0.41 -34.32 -0.98
C PHE A 16 -0.37 -34.10 -2.27
N ASN A 17 -1.53 -34.74 -2.37
CA ASN A 17 -2.45 -34.49 -3.46
C ASN A 17 -3.33 -33.27 -3.12
N THR A 18 -3.12 -32.17 -3.84
CA THR A 18 -3.83 -30.90 -3.62
C THR A 18 -5.33 -30.96 -3.94
N GLY A 19 -5.78 -32.00 -4.66
CA GLY A 19 -7.19 -32.22 -5.00
C GLY A 19 -7.90 -33.26 -4.13
N SER A 20 -7.24 -33.78 -3.09
CA SER A 20 -7.76 -34.84 -2.22
C SER A 20 -7.98 -34.37 -0.78
N GLU A 21 -8.25 -35.30 0.13
CA GLU A 21 -8.65 -35.07 1.53
C GLU A 21 -7.52 -34.54 2.44
N GLY A 22 -6.39 -34.09 1.87
CA GLY A 22 -5.36 -33.33 2.60
C GLY A 22 -4.47 -34.15 3.54
N ALA A 23 -3.99 -35.32 3.11
CA ALA A 23 -3.01 -36.13 3.87
C ALA A 23 -1.65 -36.23 3.14
N PRO A 24 -0.54 -36.43 3.89
CA PRO A 24 0.80 -36.59 3.31
C PRO A 24 0.94 -37.90 2.53
N MET A 25 1.83 -37.89 1.53
CA MET A 25 2.19 -39.07 0.74
C MET A 25 3.25 -39.93 1.41
N GLY A 26 4.21 -39.36 2.13
CA GLY A 26 5.20 -40.09 2.91
C GLY A 26 4.73 -40.40 4.34
N ALA A 27 5.66 -40.93 5.13
CA ALA A 27 5.42 -41.22 6.54
C ALA A 27 5.42 -39.92 7.36
N GLN A 28 4.56 -39.89 8.38
CA GLN A 28 4.54 -38.82 9.36
C GLN A 28 4.48 -39.40 10.77
N ILE A 29 5.42 -38.97 11.62
CA ILE A 29 5.38 -39.21 13.06
C ILE A 29 5.43 -37.87 13.77
N SER A 30 4.63 -37.72 14.82
CA SER A 30 4.64 -36.54 15.70
C SER A 30 4.60 -36.99 17.14
N SER A 31 5.63 -36.65 17.93
CA SER A 31 5.75 -37.00 19.35
C SER A 31 5.54 -38.50 19.61
N GLY A 32 6.19 -39.35 18.81
CA GLY A 32 6.08 -40.80 18.94
C GLY A 32 4.83 -41.43 18.33
N LEU A 33 3.82 -40.66 17.91
CA LEU A 33 2.62 -41.19 17.26
C LEU A 33 2.80 -41.28 15.74
N LEU A 34 2.48 -42.45 15.17
CA LEU A 34 2.39 -42.66 13.72
C LEU A 34 1.12 -42.00 13.18
N MET A 35 1.29 -40.85 12.53
CA MET A 35 0.19 -40.03 12.00
C MET A 35 -0.21 -40.46 10.60
N SER A 36 0.73 -40.94 9.78
CA SER A 36 0.47 -41.50 8.45
C SER A 36 1.63 -42.41 8.05
N THR A 37 1.36 -43.49 7.33
CA THR A 37 2.41 -44.42 6.85
C THR A 37 3.07 -43.91 5.57
N PRO A 38 4.09 -44.54 4.98
CA PRO A 38 4.48 -44.28 3.59
C PRO A 38 3.38 -44.74 2.61
N SER A 39 3.17 -44.02 1.51
CA SER A 39 2.51 -44.57 0.32
C SER A 39 3.43 -45.57 -0.37
N ASP A 40 2.86 -46.59 -1.00
CA ASP A 40 3.59 -47.59 -1.78
C ASP A 40 4.06 -47.04 -3.14
N LEU A 41 5.03 -46.14 -3.06
CA LEU A 41 5.70 -45.47 -4.17
C LEU A 41 7.21 -45.72 -4.06
N LYS A 42 7.88 -45.93 -5.19
CA LYS A 42 9.31 -46.28 -5.19
C LYS A 42 10.17 -45.05 -4.92
N GLY A 43 11.25 -45.22 -4.16
CA GLY A 43 12.25 -44.18 -3.97
C GLY A 43 11.82 -42.96 -3.16
N MET A 44 10.74 -43.05 -2.37
CA MET A 44 10.33 -41.99 -1.43
C MET A 44 11.11 -42.11 -0.13
N TYR A 45 11.85 -41.06 0.22
CA TYR A 45 12.59 -40.96 1.48
C TYR A 45 11.78 -40.26 2.56
N ALA A 46 12.09 -40.57 3.82
CA ALA A 46 11.64 -39.81 4.97
C ALA A 46 12.82 -39.42 5.87
N PHE A 47 12.69 -38.26 6.52
CA PHE A 47 13.62 -37.76 7.52
C PHE A 47 12.97 -37.90 8.90
N GLY A 48 13.71 -38.43 9.87
CA GLY A 48 13.28 -38.62 11.25
C GLY A 48 14.30 -38.10 12.24
N VAL A 49 13.85 -37.82 13.46
CA VAL A 49 14.72 -37.52 14.61
C VAL A 49 14.29 -38.41 15.76
N THR A 50 15.21 -39.21 16.28
CA THR A 50 15.00 -40.07 17.46
C THR A 50 14.90 -39.26 18.74
N ASN A 51 14.38 -39.88 19.81
CA ASN A 51 14.23 -39.22 21.12
C ASN A 51 15.55 -38.70 21.70
N ASP A 52 16.68 -39.31 21.37
CA ASP A 52 18.03 -38.86 21.75
C ASP A 52 18.61 -37.76 20.82
N GLY A 53 17.85 -37.31 19.81
CA GLY A 53 18.26 -36.27 18.87
C GLY A 53 19.03 -36.77 17.65
N THR A 54 19.18 -38.08 17.46
CA THR A 54 19.87 -38.64 16.29
C THR A 54 19.02 -38.50 15.03
N PRO A 55 19.53 -37.82 13.97
CA PRO A 55 18.82 -37.74 12.70
C PRO A 55 18.92 -39.06 11.92
N ILE A 56 17.81 -39.48 11.33
CA ILE A 56 17.73 -40.62 10.41
C ILE A 56 17.13 -40.17 9.08
N LEU A 57 17.59 -40.77 7.98
CA LEU A 57 17.02 -40.52 6.65
C LEU A 57 17.10 -41.82 5.84
N ASP A 58 15.96 -42.36 5.44
CA ASP A 58 15.89 -43.63 4.71
C ASP A 58 14.57 -43.78 3.93
N GLU A 59 14.48 -44.82 3.12
CA GLU A 59 13.20 -45.30 2.60
C GLU A 59 12.54 -46.22 3.63
N PHE A 60 11.26 -45.99 3.89
CA PHE A 60 10.49 -46.80 4.83
C PHE A 60 9.34 -47.51 4.11
N ALA A 61 9.06 -48.74 4.54
CA ALA A 61 7.86 -49.48 4.20
C ALA A 61 6.94 -49.57 5.42
N PHE A 62 5.69 -49.92 5.19
CA PHE A 62 4.75 -50.30 6.24
C PHE A 62 4.49 -51.81 6.14
N SER A 63 4.51 -52.49 7.28
CA SER A 63 4.15 -53.89 7.39
C SER A 63 3.20 -54.05 8.57
N GLY A 64 2.15 -54.85 8.41
CA GLY A 64 1.23 -55.13 9.50
C GLY A 64 0.09 -56.05 9.10
N SER A 65 -0.70 -56.43 10.09
CA SER A 65 -1.89 -57.25 9.91
C SER A 65 -2.90 -56.97 11.01
N VAL A 66 -4.17 -57.24 10.70
CA VAL A 66 -5.22 -57.41 11.71
C VAL A 66 -5.47 -58.88 11.96
N THR A 67 -5.68 -59.27 13.21
CA THR A 67 -6.00 -60.64 13.62
C THR A 67 -7.33 -60.64 14.37
N ALA A 68 -8.29 -61.39 13.83
CA ALA A 68 -9.60 -61.60 14.42
C ALA A 68 -9.50 -62.52 15.65
N GLU A 69 -10.50 -62.47 16.54
CA GLU A 69 -10.59 -63.33 17.73
C GLU A 69 -10.55 -64.83 17.40
N ASN A 70 -11.00 -65.25 16.20
CA ASN A 70 -10.94 -66.62 15.73
C ASN A 70 -9.55 -67.05 15.19
N GLY A 71 -8.55 -66.17 15.25
CA GLY A 71 -7.18 -66.39 14.77
C GLY A 71 -6.97 -66.12 13.27
N ALA A 72 -8.02 -65.79 12.51
CA ALA A 72 -7.87 -65.41 11.11
C ALA A 72 -7.17 -64.05 11.00
N SER A 73 -6.24 -63.91 10.04
CA SER A 73 -5.44 -62.70 9.86
C SER A 73 -5.53 -62.15 8.44
N PHE A 74 -5.45 -60.83 8.30
CA PHE A 74 -5.42 -60.13 7.02
C PHE A 74 -4.36 -59.01 7.03
N PRO A 75 -3.55 -58.87 5.96
CA PRO A 75 -2.50 -57.86 5.90
C PRO A 75 -3.06 -56.43 5.82
N LEU A 76 -2.42 -55.51 6.54
CA LEU A 76 -2.67 -54.09 6.46
C LEU A 76 -1.79 -53.45 5.38
N ALA A 77 -2.38 -52.57 4.58
CA ALA A 77 -1.67 -51.84 3.52
C ALA A 77 -1.20 -50.44 3.95
N GLY A 78 -1.77 -49.87 5.01
CA GLY A 78 -1.32 -48.57 5.52
C GLY A 78 -2.24 -47.97 6.57
N MET A 79 -1.91 -46.74 6.97
CA MET A 79 -2.65 -45.96 7.95
C MET A 79 -2.81 -44.50 7.51
N ASN A 80 -4.01 -43.93 7.73
CA ASN A 80 -4.34 -42.51 7.50
C ASN A 80 -3.85 -42.02 6.13
N LYS A 81 -4.29 -42.69 5.06
CA LYS A 81 -3.88 -42.38 3.68
C LYS A 81 -5.03 -41.91 2.84
N VAL A 82 -4.77 -40.88 2.03
CA VAL A 82 -5.58 -40.59 0.84
C VAL A 82 -5.43 -41.72 -0.18
N SER A 83 -6.35 -41.80 -1.14
CA SER A 83 -6.18 -42.71 -2.28
C SER A 83 -5.02 -42.24 -3.18
N TYR A 84 -4.20 -43.18 -3.63
CA TYR A 84 -3.11 -42.97 -4.57
C TYR A 84 -2.98 -44.16 -5.53
N ALA A 85 -2.20 -43.99 -6.60
CA ALA A 85 -1.85 -45.09 -7.51
C ALA A 85 -0.55 -45.76 -7.04
N PRO A 86 -0.57 -47.01 -6.53
CA PRO A 86 0.63 -47.71 -6.09
C PRO A 86 1.55 -48.04 -7.27
N GLU A 87 2.87 -47.92 -7.07
CA GLU A 87 3.86 -48.15 -8.13
C GLU A 87 4.32 -49.62 -8.16
N GLY A 88 4.12 -50.29 -9.30
CA GLY A 88 4.63 -51.65 -9.52
C GLY A 88 3.66 -52.78 -9.17
N THR A 89 2.40 -52.47 -8.84
CA THR A 89 1.35 -53.47 -8.56
C THR A 89 0.36 -53.65 -9.72
N GLY A 90 0.41 -52.80 -10.75
CA GLY A 90 -0.55 -52.78 -11.86
C GLY A 90 -1.93 -52.23 -11.50
N SER A 91 -2.18 -51.90 -10.22
CA SER A 91 -3.43 -51.28 -9.75
C SER A 91 -3.39 -49.76 -9.88
N THR A 92 -4.49 -49.15 -10.32
CA THR A 92 -4.68 -47.68 -10.25
C THR A 92 -5.24 -47.22 -8.91
N TYR A 93 -5.55 -48.14 -7.99
CA TYR A 93 -6.16 -47.86 -6.69
C TYR A 93 -5.35 -48.48 -5.54
N SER A 94 -4.89 -47.65 -4.61
CA SER A 94 -4.17 -48.08 -3.39
C SER A 94 -5.02 -48.90 -2.42
N HIS A 95 -6.34 -48.74 -2.50
CA HIS A 95 -7.31 -49.38 -1.61
C HIS A 95 -8.00 -50.60 -2.25
N ALA A 96 -7.58 -51.07 -3.43
CA ALA A 96 -8.17 -52.28 -4.01
C ALA A 96 -7.75 -53.53 -3.21
N ASN A 97 -8.72 -54.37 -2.82
CA ASN A 97 -8.51 -55.65 -2.13
C ASN A 97 -7.69 -55.57 -0.82
N THR A 98 -7.66 -54.41 -0.16
CA THR A 98 -6.76 -54.14 0.97
C THR A 98 -7.49 -53.59 2.20
N ALA A 99 -6.81 -53.63 3.34
CA ALA A 99 -7.26 -53.07 4.60
C ALA A 99 -6.35 -51.92 5.05
N TYR A 100 -6.96 -50.82 5.49
CA TYR A 100 -6.26 -49.63 6.02
C TYR A 100 -6.81 -49.26 7.38
N ILE A 101 -5.95 -48.74 8.26
CA ILE A 101 -6.36 -48.18 9.54
C ILE A 101 -6.54 -46.66 9.41
N TYR A 102 -7.62 -46.13 9.94
CA TYR A 102 -7.81 -44.69 10.13
C TYR A 102 -7.99 -44.41 11.62
N THR A 103 -7.12 -43.58 12.17
CA THR A 103 -7.12 -43.21 13.60
C THR A 103 -7.76 -41.83 13.79
N SER A 104 -7.88 -41.37 15.05
CA SER A 104 -8.29 -40.00 15.38
C SER A 104 -7.42 -38.89 14.77
N ALA A 105 -6.23 -39.19 14.25
CA ALA A 105 -5.43 -38.26 13.44
C ALA A 105 -6.12 -37.88 12.12
N TRP A 106 -6.97 -38.74 11.57
CA TRP A 106 -7.84 -38.44 10.43
C TRP A 106 -9.10 -37.73 10.91
N LYS A 107 -9.07 -36.39 10.91
CA LYS A 107 -10.14 -35.57 11.51
C LYS A 107 -11.43 -35.50 10.66
N ALA A 108 -11.37 -35.83 9.38
CA ALA A 108 -12.53 -35.79 8.50
C ALA A 108 -13.45 -37.00 8.70
N VAL A 109 -14.76 -36.78 8.62
CA VAL A 109 -15.75 -37.88 8.60
C VAL A 109 -15.62 -38.69 7.33
N GLU A 110 -15.31 -38.04 6.21
CA GLU A 110 -15.10 -38.72 4.93
C GLU A 110 -13.69 -39.30 4.86
N ARG A 111 -13.61 -40.56 4.46
CA ARG A 111 -12.38 -41.29 4.11
C ARG A 111 -12.33 -41.47 2.58
N PRO A 112 -11.19 -41.84 1.99
CA PRO A 112 -10.92 -41.62 0.57
C PRO A 112 -11.99 -42.18 -0.37
N LYS A 113 -12.52 -41.30 -1.23
CA LYS A 113 -13.61 -41.65 -2.17
C LYS A 113 -13.14 -42.59 -3.28
N ASN A 114 -11.90 -42.42 -3.75
CA ASN A 114 -11.38 -43.12 -4.92
C ASN A 114 -10.74 -44.49 -4.57
N SER A 115 -11.50 -45.43 -4.03
CA SER A 115 -10.96 -46.64 -3.38
C SER A 115 -11.26 -47.97 -4.10
N SER A 116 -11.45 -47.95 -5.43
CA SER A 116 -11.82 -49.09 -6.30
C SER A 116 -13.22 -49.69 -6.09
N THR A 117 -13.68 -49.85 -4.84
CA THR A 117 -14.98 -50.41 -4.47
C THR A 117 -15.60 -49.63 -3.30
N THR A 118 -16.88 -49.86 -3.01
CA THR A 118 -17.50 -49.32 -1.78
C THR A 118 -16.90 -50.02 -0.55
N PRO A 119 -16.44 -49.28 0.48
CA PRO A 119 -15.77 -49.87 1.64
C PRO A 119 -16.73 -50.65 2.54
N THR A 120 -16.19 -51.62 3.29
CA THR A 120 -16.76 -52.03 4.59
C THR A 120 -15.87 -51.48 5.69
N GLU A 121 -16.48 -50.82 6.68
CA GLU A 121 -15.76 -50.17 7.78
C GLU A 121 -16.10 -50.78 9.12
N VAL A 122 -15.08 -50.97 9.96
CA VAL A 122 -15.19 -51.55 11.29
C VAL A 122 -14.64 -50.54 12.29
N MET A 123 -15.47 -50.05 13.20
CA MET A 123 -15.02 -49.22 14.32
C MET A 123 -14.49 -50.14 15.42
N VAL A 124 -13.27 -49.85 15.88
CA VAL A 124 -12.62 -50.56 16.99
C VAL A 124 -12.27 -49.54 18.05
N THR A 125 -12.73 -49.77 19.28
CA THR A 125 -12.45 -48.92 20.44
C THR A 125 -11.85 -49.78 21.53
N ASP A 126 -10.69 -49.40 22.04
CA ASP A 126 -9.96 -50.16 23.07
C ASP A 126 -9.79 -51.66 22.71
N GLY A 127 -9.55 -51.95 21.43
CA GLY A 127 -9.34 -53.30 20.91
C GLY A 127 -10.61 -54.13 20.67
N VAL A 128 -11.81 -53.56 20.91
CA VAL A 128 -13.09 -54.24 20.71
C VAL A 128 -13.86 -53.62 19.55
N ILE A 129 -14.45 -54.45 18.69
CA ILE A 129 -15.28 -54.00 17.58
C ILE A 129 -16.60 -53.45 18.12
N THR A 130 -16.85 -52.17 17.92
CA THR A 130 -18.07 -51.49 18.41
C THR A 130 -19.11 -51.25 17.33
N ASP A 131 -18.70 -51.20 16.05
CA ASP A 131 -19.62 -51.00 14.93
C ASP A 131 -19.05 -51.58 13.63
N ILE A 132 -19.93 -52.04 12.73
CA ILE A 132 -19.58 -52.52 11.39
C ILE A 132 -20.57 -51.93 10.38
N SER A 133 -20.06 -51.10 9.47
CA SER A 133 -20.80 -50.55 8.34
C SER A 133 -20.45 -51.31 7.08
N VAL A 134 -21.33 -52.20 6.65
CA VAL A 134 -21.15 -53.04 5.46
C VAL A 134 -21.43 -52.24 4.19
N MET A 135 -20.49 -52.24 3.25
CA MET A 135 -20.62 -51.55 1.95
C MET A 135 -21.03 -50.07 2.10
N ALA A 136 -20.57 -49.42 3.17
CA ALA A 136 -20.76 -48.00 3.44
C ALA A 136 -19.68 -47.50 4.40
N GLY A 137 -19.38 -46.20 4.35
CA GLY A 137 -18.53 -45.57 5.36
C GLY A 137 -19.33 -45.18 6.61
N LEU A 138 -18.71 -45.29 7.79
CA LEU A 138 -19.27 -44.83 9.04
C LEU A 138 -19.44 -43.30 9.04
N PRO A 139 -20.61 -42.75 9.38
CA PRO A 139 -20.89 -41.31 9.32
C PRO A 139 -20.39 -40.55 10.55
N THR A 140 -19.26 -40.98 11.13
CA THR A 140 -18.67 -40.38 12.35
C THR A 140 -17.20 -40.07 12.16
N ALA A 141 -16.73 -39.04 12.87
CA ALA A 141 -15.31 -38.84 13.09
C ALA A 141 -14.78 -39.92 14.04
N ILE A 142 -13.50 -40.25 13.93
CA ILE A 142 -12.90 -41.32 14.72
C ILE A 142 -12.59 -40.76 16.13
N PRO A 143 -13.19 -41.31 17.20
CA PRO A 143 -12.90 -40.88 18.56
C PRO A 143 -11.43 -41.14 18.94
N GLU A 144 -10.92 -40.37 19.92
CA GLU A 144 -9.63 -40.68 20.52
C GLU A 144 -9.67 -42.06 21.21
N GLY A 145 -8.60 -42.85 21.07
CA GLY A 145 -8.55 -44.23 21.54
C GLY A 145 -9.21 -45.26 20.59
N SER A 146 -9.84 -44.80 19.51
CA SER A 146 -10.46 -45.66 18.50
C SER A 146 -9.73 -45.62 17.15
N PHE A 147 -9.98 -46.64 16.33
CA PHE A 147 -9.66 -46.61 14.91
C PHE A 147 -10.76 -47.25 14.07
N ILE A 148 -10.81 -46.87 12.78
CA ILE A 148 -11.61 -47.53 11.77
C ILE A 148 -10.69 -48.42 10.93
N LEU A 149 -10.99 -49.71 10.87
CA LEU A 149 -10.47 -50.60 9.83
C LEU A 149 -11.35 -50.42 8.58
N ARG A 150 -10.82 -49.77 7.55
CA ARG A 150 -11.48 -49.60 6.27
C ARG A 150 -11.00 -50.67 5.30
N THR A 151 -11.92 -51.45 4.76
CA THR A 151 -11.64 -52.63 3.95
C THR A 151 -12.36 -52.61 2.62
N HIS A 152 -11.75 -53.21 1.60
CA HIS A 152 -12.25 -53.25 0.23
C HIS A 152 -12.01 -54.63 -0.40
N GLY A 153 -12.90 -55.05 -1.30
CA GLY A 153 -12.77 -56.32 -2.04
C GLY A 153 -12.49 -57.52 -1.13
N ALA A 154 -11.37 -58.21 -1.35
CA ALA A 154 -10.96 -59.35 -0.53
C ALA A 154 -10.90 -59.06 0.99
N ALA A 155 -10.52 -57.85 1.39
CA ALA A 155 -10.49 -57.44 2.80
C ALA A 155 -11.89 -57.26 3.38
N ALA A 156 -12.85 -56.77 2.58
CA ALA A 156 -14.24 -56.66 3.01
C ALA A 156 -14.88 -58.04 3.18
N GLU A 157 -14.53 -59.00 2.32
CA GLU A 157 -14.93 -60.40 2.49
C GLU A 157 -14.28 -61.05 3.73
N PHE A 158 -13.06 -60.65 4.10
CA PHE A 158 -12.45 -61.05 5.37
C PHE A 158 -13.27 -60.56 6.57
N VAL A 159 -13.67 -59.28 6.57
CA VAL A 159 -14.53 -58.71 7.63
C VAL A 159 -15.82 -59.50 7.74
N LYS A 160 -16.52 -59.71 6.63
CA LYS A 160 -17.81 -60.43 6.58
C LYS A 160 -17.73 -61.86 7.14
N LYS A 161 -16.61 -62.55 6.94
CA LYS A 161 -16.43 -63.95 7.35
C LYS A 161 -15.94 -64.11 8.79
N ASN A 162 -15.19 -63.15 9.31
CA ASN A 162 -14.41 -63.35 10.54
C ASN A 162 -14.70 -62.35 11.66
N LEU A 163 -15.37 -61.22 11.38
CA LEU A 163 -15.56 -60.14 12.35
C LEU A 163 -17.03 -59.91 12.68
N ALA A 164 -17.32 -59.70 13.96
CA ALA A 164 -18.62 -59.31 14.49
C ALA A 164 -18.46 -58.28 15.63
N VAL A 165 -19.51 -57.47 15.84
CA VAL A 165 -19.56 -56.51 16.95
C VAL A 165 -19.43 -57.24 18.30
N GLY A 166 -18.61 -56.70 19.19
CA GLY A 166 -18.29 -57.26 20.50
C GLY A 166 -17.03 -58.15 20.52
N GLN A 167 -16.50 -58.55 19.36
CA GLN A 167 -15.27 -59.34 19.28
C GLN A 167 -14.02 -58.46 19.41
N LYS A 168 -12.92 -59.08 19.86
CA LYS A 168 -11.59 -58.46 19.83
C LYS A 168 -11.02 -58.43 18.42
N LEU A 169 -10.27 -57.36 18.13
CA LEU A 169 -9.46 -57.23 16.93
C LEU A 169 -8.09 -56.68 17.28
N ASP A 170 -7.06 -57.50 17.09
CA ASP A 170 -5.68 -57.09 17.30
C ASP A 170 -5.10 -56.52 16.00
N ALA A 171 -4.48 -55.34 16.08
CA ALA A 171 -3.78 -54.71 14.97
C ALA A 171 -2.30 -54.58 15.32
N ASN A 172 -1.45 -55.30 14.58
CA ASN A 172 0.00 -55.26 14.76
C ASN A 172 0.64 -54.67 13.50
N TYR A 173 1.47 -53.66 13.66
CA TYR A 173 2.14 -53.00 12.55
C TYR A 173 3.44 -52.31 12.96
N ALA A 174 4.34 -52.15 11.99
CA ALA A 174 5.61 -51.46 12.14
C ALA A 174 5.98 -50.70 10.87
N LEU A 175 6.81 -49.66 11.02
CA LEU A 175 7.59 -49.15 9.91
C LEU A 175 8.84 -50.02 9.74
N VAL A 176 9.27 -50.25 8.51
CA VAL A 176 10.46 -51.05 8.22
C VAL A 176 11.41 -50.24 7.35
N SER A 177 12.65 -50.07 7.79
CA SER A 177 13.70 -49.47 6.95
C SER A 177 13.98 -50.39 5.77
N LYS A 178 13.79 -49.89 4.54
CA LYS A 178 14.07 -50.69 3.33
C LYS A 178 15.56 -50.97 3.14
N LYS A 179 16.44 -50.12 3.70
CA LYS A 179 17.88 -50.32 3.64
C LYS A 179 18.37 -51.43 4.57
N SER A 180 17.86 -51.47 5.81
CA SER A 180 18.36 -52.37 6.85
C SER A 180 17.47 -53.59 7.10
N GLY A 181 16.21 -53.56 6.66
CA GLY A 181 15.20 -54.56 6.97
C GLY A 181 14.70 -54.51 8.41
N LYS A 182 15.18 -53.58 9.24
CA LYS A 182 14.80 -53.47 10.65
C LYS A 182 13.48 -52.74 10.82
N GLU A 183 12.68 -53.24 11.74
CA GLU A 183 11.51 -52.54 12.26
C GLU A 183 11.92 -51.29 13.03
N LEU A 184 11.10 -50.26 12.92
CA LEU A 184 11.23 -48.98 13.57
C LEU A 184 9.97 -48.72 14.37
N ASP A 185 10.11 -48.74 15.70
CA ASP A 185 9.07 -48.35 16.63
C ASP A 185 8.86 -46.83 16.58
N PRO A 186 7.67 -46.33 16.17
CA PRO A 186 7.38 -44.91 16.13
C PRO A 186 7.63 -44.17 17.45
N THR A 187 7.46 -44.84 18.60
CA THR A 187 7.61 -44.22 19.93
C THR A 187 9.05 -43.81 20.23
N THR A 188 10.02 -44.34 19.49
CA THR A 188 11.44 -43.98 19.58
C THR A 188 11.78 -42.68 18.86
N LEU A 189 10.83 -42.09 18.13
CA LEU A 189 11.00 -40.89 17.33
C LEU A 189 10.26 -39.68 17.91
N GLN A 190 10.95 -38.54 17.95
CA GLN A 190 10.32 -37.24 18.20
C GLN A 190 9.44 -36.84 17.02
N MET A 191 9.94 -37.09 15.81
CA MET A 191 9.26 -36.74 14.56
C MET A 191 9.74 -37.61 13.40
N MET A 192 8.87 -37.75 12.39
CA MET A 192 9.23 -38.19 11.03
C MET A 192 8.42 -37.38 10.01
N ILE A 193 9.05 -37.02 8.90
CA ILE A 193 8.40 -36.34 7.77
C ILE A 193 8.84 -36.96 6.45
N GLY A 194 7.87 -37.22 5.58
CA GLY A 194 8.12 -37.69 4.22
C GLY A 194 8.72 -36.61 3.33
N GLY A 195 9.42 -37.06 2.31
CA GLY A 195 9.89 -36.26 1.20
C GLY A 195 9.82 -37.06 -0.10
N HIS A 196 10.60 -36.65 -1.09
CA HIS A 196 10.62 -37.29 -2.40
C HIS A 196 11.93 -38.05 -2.59
N THR A 197 12.86 -37.49 -3.36
CA THR A 197 14.12 -38.14 -3.67
C THR A 197 15.22 -37.75 -2.70
N ILE A 198 16.13 -38.68 -2.42
CA ILE A 198 17.43 -38.35 -1.84
C ILE A 198 18.20 -37.43 -2.80
N LEU A 199 18.94 -36.48 -2.23
CA LEU A 199 19.80 -35.53 -2.94
C LEU A 199 21.27 -35.74 -2.56
N VAL A 200 21.57 -35.96 -1.29
CA VAL A 200 22.94 -36.12 -0.81
C VAL A 200 23.04 -37.41 0.00
N ASP A 201 24.06 -38.20 -0.27
CA ASP A 201 24.41 -39.38 0.52
C ASP A 201 25.93 -39.44 0.74
N ASN A 202 26.34 -39.75 1.97
CA ASN A 202 27.75 -39.73 2.39
C ASN A 202 28.53 -38.46 1.99
N GLY A 203 27.88 -37.29 2.12
CA GLY A 203 28.44 -35.97 1.83
C GLY A 203 28.62 -35.67 0.33
N LYS A 204 28.06 -36.50 -0.55
CA LYS A 204 28.20 -36.37 -1.99
C LYS A 204 26.84 -36.35 -2.67
N ALA A 205 26.79 -35.66 -3.81
CA ALA A 205 25.67 -35.77 -4.74
C ALA A 205 25.44 -37.24 -5.09
N THR A 206 24.19 -37.68 -5.10
CA THR A 206 23.81 -39.06 -5.43
C THR A 206 22.72 -39.07 -6.50
N SER A 207 22.53 -40.21 -7.16
CA SER A 207 21.44 -40.39 -8.11
C SER A 207 20.09 -40.24 -7.42
N PHE A 208 19.14 -39.60 -8.10
CA PHE A 208 17.78 -39.49 -7.58
C PHE A 208 17.15 -40.88 -7.48
N SER A 209 16.52 -41.16 -6.34
CA SER A 209 15.91 -42.47 -6.02
C SER A 209 14.61 -42.73 -6.78
N ARG A 210 14.04 -41.71 -7.43
CA ARG A 210 12.83 -41.82 -8.25
C ARG A 210 12.81 -40.82 -9.40
N ASN A 211 11.88 -41.00 -10.32
CA ASN A 211 11.67 -40.07 -11.44
C ASN A 211 11.35 -38.67 -10.92
N VAL A 212 12.05 -37.65 -11.44
CA VAL A 212 11.91 -36.25 -11.02
C VAL A 212 11.32 -35.34 -12.10
N ASN A 213 10.86 -35.88 -13.24
CA ASN A 213 10.40 -35.08 -14.38
C ASN A 213 9.22 -34.17 -13.98
N SER A 214 8.30 -34.68 -13.16
CA SER A 214 7.15 -33.92 -12.65
C SER A 214 7.53 -32.75 -11.72
N ILE A 215 8.74 -32.78 -11.17
CA ILE A 215 9.27 -31.75 -10.26
C ILE A 215 10.52 -31.06 -10.83
N GLY A 216 10.77 -31.17 -12.15
CA GLY A 216 11.93 -30.59 -12.82
C GLY A 216 11.92 -29.05 -12.88
N GLY A 217 12.86 -28.48 -13.64
CA GLY A 217 12.96 -27.04 -13.87
C GLY A 217 13.55 -26.23 -12.70
N SER A 218 13.69 -24.93 -12.92
CA SER A 218 14.09 -23.97 -11.88
C SER A 218 12.83 -23.40 -11.22
N ARG A 219 12.69 -23.56 -9.91
CA ARG A 219 11.53 -23.11 -9.13
C ARG A 219 11.87 -23.03 -7.64
N ALA A 220 10.92 -22.61 -6.80
CA ALA A 220 11.12 -22.64 -5.36
C ALA A 220 11.29 -24.08 -4.86
N ARG A 221 12.18 -24.31 -3.89
CA ARG A 221 12.53 -25.65 -3.38
C ARG A 221 12.59 -25.65 -1.87
N THR A 222 12.29 -26.81 -1.29
CA THR A 222 12.52 -27.10 0.12
C THR A 222 13.28 -28.41 0.25
N ALA A 223 14.22 -28.48 1.18
CA ALA A 223 15.00 -29.68 1.46
C ALA A 223 15.34 -29.78 2.94
N VAL A 224 15.64 -31.01 3.36
CA VAL A 224 16.13 -31.30 4.71
C VAL A 224 17.30 -32.27 4.65
N GLY A 225 18.25 -32.12 5.57
CA GLY A 225 19.36 -33.04 5.72
C GLY A 225 20.06 -32.87 7.05
N TYR A 226 21.13 -33.63 7.29
CA TYR A 226 21.90 -33.54 8.52
C TYR A 226 23.42 -33.63 8.27
N SER A 227 24.21 -33.13 9.23
CA SER A 227 25.68 -33.13 9.17
C SER A 227 26.27 -34.51 9.45
N LYS A 228 27.54 -34.73 9.11
CA LYS A 228 28.20 -36.04 9.25
C LYS A 228 28.24 -36.54 10.70
N ASP A 229 28.38 -35.63 11.65
CA ASP A 229 28.37 -35.90 13.09
C ASP A 229 26.97 -35.96 13.71
N GLY A 230 25.91 -35.76 12.91
CA GLY A 230 24.52 -35.72 13.38
C GLY A 230 24.16 -34.49 14.21
N ARG A 231 25.11 -33.55 14.43
CA ARG A 231 24.92 -32.39 15.31
C ARG A 231 23.96 -31.34 14.74
N TYR A 232 23.90 -31.21 13.42
CA TYR A 232 23.09 -30.20 12.75
C TYR A 232 22.06 -30.85 11.83
N ALA A 233 20.81 -30.42 11.95
CA ALA A 233 19.81 -30.56 10.91
C ALA A 233 19.80 -29.29 10.06
N TYR A 234 19.81 -29.44 8.74
CA TYR A 234 19.72 -28.36 7.76
C TYR A 234 18.30 -28.30 7.23
N LEU A 235 17.61 -27.20 7.50
CA LEU A 235 16.31 -26.87 6.91
C LEU A 235 16.57 -25.83 5.83
N ILE A 236 16.30 -26.20 4.58
CA ILE A 236 16.72 -25.40 3.42
C ILE A 236 15.47 -25.05 2.63
N ALA A 237 15.31 -23.78 2.31
CA ALA A 237 14.31 -23.33 1.36
C ALA A 237 14.92 -22.29 0.42
N THR A 238 14.50 -22.31 -0.83
CA THR A 238 14.95 -21.37 -1.87
C THR A 238 13.72 -20.77 -2.53
N GLU A 239 13.58 -19.46 -2.49
CA GLU A 239 12.47 -18.74 -3.10
C GLU A 239 12.55 -18.69 -4.62
N SER A 240 11.39 -18.50 -5.27
CA SER A 240 11.30 -18.17 -6.68
C SER A 240 10.28 -17.04 -6.84
N ASN A 241 10.75 -15.86 -7.25
CA ASN A 241 9.97 -14.62 -7.40
C ASN A 241 10.69 -13.66 -8.38
N ASP A 242 10.24 -12.42 -8.52
CA ASP A 242 10.83 -11.45 -9.46
C ASP A 242 12.34 -11.22 -9.27
N ASN A 243 12.88 -11.50 -8.08
CA ASN A 243 14.29 -11.33 -7.73
C ASN A 243 15.07 -12.66 -7.65
N SER A 244 14.41 -13.81 -7.77
CA SER A 244 15.04 -15.14 -7.71
C SER A 244 14.40 -16.11 -8.69
N LYS A 245 15.20 -16.78 -9.51
CA LYS A 245 14.72 -17.82 -10.44
C LYS A 245 14.48 -19.18 -9.76
N GLY A 246 14.70 -19.28 -8.44
CA GLY A 246 14.73 -20.55 -7.73
C GLY A 246 15.93 -21.42 -8.12
N MET A 247 15.84 -22.72 -7.83
CA MET A 247 16.89 -23.70 -8.12
C MET A 247 16.33 -24.91 -8.87
N THR A 248 17.15 -25.49 -9.74
CA THR A 248 16.98 -26.89 -10.17
C THR A 248 17.33 -27.85 -9.04
N LEU A 249 16.89 -29.11 -9.14
CA LEU A 249 17.26 -30.13 -8.14
C LEU A 249 18.77 -30.36 -8.08
N GLN A 250 19.47 -30.32 -9.22
CA GLN A 250 20.92 -30.42 -9.26
C GLN A 250 21.59 -29.23 -8.57
N GLN A 251 21.10 -28.01 -8.78
CA GLN A 251 21.64 -26.82 -8.09
C GLN A 251 21.41 -26.89 -6.58
N LEU A 252 20.24 -27.36 -6.14
CA LEU A 252 19.95 -27.58 -4.73
C LEU A 252 20.85 -28.68 -4.14
N GLN A 253 21.05 -29.78 -4.85
CA GLN A 253 21.98 -30.86 -4.48
C GLN A 253 23.43 -30.34 -4.35
N ASP A 254 23.91 -29.56 -5.32
CA ASP A 254 25.22 -28.91 -5.29
C ASP A 254 25.35 -27.94 -4.11
N PHE A 255 24.29 -27.17 -3.80
CA PHE A 255 24.26 -26.30 -2.64
C PHE A 255 24.36 -27.10 -1.34
N MET A 256 23.55 -28.17 -1.19
CA MET A 256 23.55 -29.03 -0.02
C MET A 256 24.92 -29.66 0.25
N THR A 257 25.60 -30.15 -0.78
CA THR A 257 26.97 -30.70 -0.64
C THR A 257 27.97 -29.63 -0.21
N LYS A 258 27.89 -28.41 -0.78
CA LYS A 258 28.78 -27.29 -0.44
C LYS A 258 28.63 -26.80 1.00
N ILE A 259 27.42 -26.82 1.56
CA ILE A 259 27.19 -26.40 2.96
C ILE A 259 27.43 -27.53 3.98
N GLY A 260 27.88 -28.70 3.53
CA GLY A 260 28.28 -29.81 4.40
C GLY A 260 27.15 -30.75 4.82
N VAL A 261 26.04 -30.80 4.09
CA VAL A 261 25.02 -31.85 4.31
C VAL A 261 25.67 -33.20 4.05
N TRP A 262 25.55 -34.12 5.00
CA TRP A 262 26.06 -35.49 4.89
C TRP A 262 25.03 -36.43 4.25
N LYS A 263 23.77 -36.32 4.67
CA LYS A 263 22.66 -37.03 4.04
C LYS A 263 21.44 -36.12 4.02
N GLY A 264 20.76 -36.03 2.88
CA GLY A 264 19.65 -35.09 2.71
C GLY A 264 18.76 -35.39 1.52
N MET A 265 17.53 -34.90 1.57
CA MET A 265 16.46 -35.19 0.61
C MET A 265 15.68 -33.93 0.23
N ASN A 266 14.98 -34.03 -0.90
CA ASN A 266 14.05 -33.02 -1.37
C ASN A 266 12.68 -33.16 -0.67
N LEU A 267 12.11 -32.04 -0.22
CA LEU A 267 10.74 -31.90 0.29
C LEU A 267 9.81 -31.29 -0.77
N ASP A 268 8.53 -31.08 -0.45
CA ASP A 268 7.61 -30.43 -1.40
C ASP A 268 8.10 -29.01 -1.73
N GLY A 269 7.94 -28.60 -2.99
CA GLY A 269 8.49 -27.37 -3.52
C GLY A 269 7.44 -26.47 -4.18
N GLY A 270 7.90 -25.55 -5.03
CA GLY A 270 7.02 -24.64 -5.73
C GLY A 270 6.27 -23.72 -4.79
N GLY A 271 4.99 -23.46 -5.10
CA GLY A 271 4.08 -22.69 -4.26
C GLY A 271 3.86 -23.22 -2.85
N SER A 272 4.31 -24.43 -2.51
CA SER A 272 4.35 -24.92 -1.12
C SER A 272 5.57 -24.42 -0.34
N THR A 273 6.66 -24.05 -1.03
CA THR A 273 7.93 -23.60 -0.45
C THR A 273 7.69 -22.39 0.43
N THR A 274 7.79 -22.60 1.74
CA THR A 274 7.56 -21.56 2.75
C THR A 274 8.57 -21.76 3.86
N MET A 275 9.21 -20.66 4.26
CA MET A 275 10.02 -20.61 5.48
C MET A 275 9.51 -19.47 6.33
N VAL A 276 9.32 -19.75 7.62
CA VAL A 276 9.04 -18.73 8.62
C VAL A 276 10.09 -18.79 9.70
N ASN A 277 10.43 -17.63 10.26
CA ASN A 277 11.34 -17.52 11.39
C ASN A 277 10.85 -16.42 12.33
N ARG A 278 11.15 -16.55 13.61
CA ARG A 278 10.96 -15.49 14.61
C ARG A 278 12.14 -14.53 14.50
N PRO A 279 11.96 -13.28 14.03
CA PRO A 279 13.05 -12.32 13.99
C PRO A 279 13.60 -12.04 15.40
N LEU A 280 14.79 -11.48 15.45
CA LEU A 280 15.45 -11.18 16.72
C LEU A 280 14.63 -10.20 17.57
N ALA A 281 14.47 -10.51 18.86
CA ALA A 281 13.64 -9.76 19.82
C ALA A 281 12.12 -9.80 19.55
N GLU A 282 11.66 -10.47 18.50
CA GLU A 282 10.23 -10.64 18.22
C GLU A 282 9.66 -11.88 18.91
N THR A 283 8.36 -11.86 19.17
CA THR A 283 7.63 -12.99 19.75
C THR A 283 6.94 -13.86 18.70
N ASN A 284 6.61 -13.28 17.55
CA ASN A 284 5.91 -13.96 16.47
C ASN A 284 6.88 -14.37 15.35
N THR A 285 6.57 -15.47 14.68
CA THR A 285 7.22 -15.85 13.43
C THR A 285 6.68 -15.03 12.27
N GLU A 286 7.56 -14.64 11.36
CA GLU A 286 7.24 -13.93 10.13
C GLU A 286 7.73 -14.74 8.92
N LEU A 287 7.19 -14.43 7.75
CA LEU A 287 7.61 -15.04 6.49
C LEU A 287 9.03 -14.57 6.14
N THR A 288 9.96 -15.50 5.95
CA THR A 288 11.38 -15.20 5.68
C THR A 288 11.59 -14.58 4.30
N PHE A 289 10.79 -14.98 3.31
CA PHE A 289 10.85 -14.48 1.93
C PHE A 289 9.49 -14.61 1.25
N ASN A 290 9.23 -13.79 0.23
CA ASN A 290 8.04 -13.95 -0.60
C ASN A 290 8.03 -15.31 -1.31
N THR A 291 6.90 -16.01 -1.25
CA THR A 291 6.65 -17.28 -1.95
C THR A 291 6.53 -17.04 -3.46
N GLU A 292 6.30 -18.11 -4.24
CA GLU A 292 5.94 -18.02 -5.67
C GLU A 292 4.67 -17.19 -5.92
N TYR A 293 3.88 -16.90 -4.87
CA TYR A 293 2.65 -16.12 -4.92
C TYR A 293 2.75 -14.81 -4.11
N GLY A 294 3.95 -14.26 -3.96
CA GLY A 294 4.20 -13.05 -3.18
C GLY A 294 4.10 -13.32 -1.68
N THR A 295 3.19 -12.62 -0.98
CA THR A 295 2.95 -12.84 0.46
C THR A 295 1.90 -13.93 0.72
N THR A 296 1.27 -14.48 -0.32
CA THR A 296 0.26 -15.53 -0.20
C THR A 296 0.92 -16.88 0.09
N GLN A 297 0.41 -17.61 1.07
CA GLN A 297 0.91 -18.93 1.47
C GLN A 297 -0.09 -20.01 1.07
N ARG A 298 0.37 -21.09 0.45
CA ARG A 298 -0.46 -22.25 0.13
C ARG A 298 -0.73 -23.06 1.41
N SER A 299 -1.95 -23.56 1.57
CA SER A 299 -2.27 -24.57 2.58
C SER A 299 -1.53 -25.89 2.27
N ILE A 300 -0.71 -26.33 3.20
CA ILE A 300 0.03 -27.60 3.17
C ILE A 300 -0.51 -28.56 4.21
N VAL A 301 -0.16 -29.85 4.11
CA VAL A 301 -0.69 -30.90 5.00
C VAL A 301 0.16 -31.16 6.24
N ASN A 302 1.45 -30.84 6.19
CA ASN A 302 2.35 -30.89 7.33
C ASN A 302 3.57 -29.98 7.15
N SER A 303 4.34 -29.77 8.22
CA SER A 303 5.50 -28.87 8.27
C SER A 303 6.55 -29.38 9.24
N LEU A 304 7.81 -29.03 9.04
CA LEU A 304 8.88 -29.28 10.00
C LEU A 304 9.15 -28.00 10.80
N GLY A 305 8.87 -28.05 12.11
CA GLY A 305 9.01 -26.93 13.04
C GLY A 305 10.24 -27.05 13.94
N VAL A 306 10.85 -25.92 14.27
CA VAL A 306 11.96 -25.80 15.22
C VAL A 306 11.43 -25.15 16.49
N PHE A 307 11.71 -25.75 17.64
CA PHE A 307 11.27 -25.26 18.95
C PHE A 307 12.49 -24.95 19.81
N SER A 308 12.47 -23.80 20.50
CA SER A 308 13.51 -23.45 21.46
C SER A 308 13.17 -24.03 22.82
N THR A 309 14.04 -24.90 23.35
CA THR A 309 13.99 -25.37 24.73
C THR A 309 14.92 -24.59 25.65
N ALA A 310 15.57 -23.54 25.12
CA ALA A 310 16.51 -22.74 25.88
C ALA A 310 15.80 -22.03 27.06
N PRO A 311 16.43 -21.98 28.24
CA PRO A 311 15.85 -21.27 29.39
C PRO A 311 15.82 -19.76 29.12
N LYS A 312 15.07 -19.03 29.96
CA LYS A 312 15.15 -17.56 29.99
C LYS A 312 16.55 -17.14 30.44
N GLY A 313 17.20 -16.29 29.65
CA GLY A 313 18.52 -15.72 29.92
C GLY A 313 18.47 -14.28 30.43
N SER A 314 19.65 -13.65 30.53
CA SER A 314 19.78 -12.22 30.83
C SER A 314 19.77 -11.37 29.56
N LEU A 315 19.39 -10.09 29.67
CA LEU A 315 19.39 -9.15 28.53
C LEU A 315 20.75 -9.09 27.84
N LYS A 316 20.79 -9.51 26.58
CA LYS A 316 22.00 -9.52 25.74
C LYS A 316 22.00 -8.37 24.73
N GLY A 317 20.86 -8.09 24.11
CA GLY A 317 20.77 -7.11 23.05
C GLY A 317 19.43 -6.42 22.98
N LEU A 318 19.40 -5.31 22.27
CA LEU A 318 18.22 -4.47 22.06
C LEU A 318 18.06 -4.21 20.55
N THR A 319 16.82 -4.11 20.10
CA THR A 319 16.46 -3.63 18.76
C THR A 319 15.56 -2.42 18.91
N VAL A 320 15.80 -1.40 18.10
CA VAL A 320 15.03 -0.16 18.10
C VAL A 320 14.33 0.04 16.77
N SER A 321 13.07 0.42 16.81
CA SER A 321 12.25 0.76 15.64
C SER A 321 11.44 2.03 15.92
N GLY A 322 10.91 2.67 14.89
CA GLY A 322 10.11 3.88 15.02
C GLY A 322 10.32 4.90 13.90
N SER A 323 9.96 6.14 14.19
CA SER A 323 10.05 7.26 13.23
C SER A 323 11.49 7.54 12.81
N ASN A 324 11.84 7.23 11.55
CA ASN A 324 13.15 7.51 10.98
C ASN A 324 13.24 8.86 10.25
N THR A 325 12.10 9.50 9.99
CA THR A 325 11.99 10.79 9.32
C THR A 325 10.94 11.64 10.04
N LEU A 326 11.29 12.89 10.35
CA LEU A 326 10.43 13.83 11.08
C LEU A 326 10.49 15.23 10.46
N LEU A 327 9.41 15.99 10.58
CA LEU A 327 9.43 17.44 10.38
C LEU A 327 9.81 18.15 11.68
N ILE A 328 10.36 19.36 11.59
CA ILE A 328 10.59 20.23 12.74
C ILE A 328 9.27 20.37 13.52
N GLY A 329 9.34 20.30 14.84
CA GLY A 329 8.17 20.38 15.72
C GLY A 329 7.43 19.05 15.93
N GLN A 330 7.69 18.03 15.10
CA GLN A 330 7.03 16.74 15.19
C GLN A 330 7.58 15.88 16.33
N MET A 331 6.71 15.08 16.95
CA MET A 331 7.06 14.04 17.92
C MET A 331 7.37 12.73 17.19
N GLY A 332 8.49 12.09 17.53
CA GLY A 332 8.80 10.73 17.08
C GLY A 332 8.27 9.68 18.05
N THR A 333 7.80 8.55 17.50
CA THR A 333 7.38 7.38 18.27
C THR A 333 8.40 6.28 18.06
N TYR A 334 8.86 5.67 19.15
CA TYR A 334 9.92 4.67 19.13
C TYR A 334 9.58 3.50 20.03
N GLU A 335 9.87 2.29 19.53
CA GLU A 335 9.73 1.04 20.27
C GLU A 335 11.12 0.42 20.48
N LEU A 336 11.29 -0.20 21.65
CA LEU A 336 12.50 -0.90 22.00
C LEU A 336 12.14 -2.33 22.40
N LYS A 337 12.71 -3.31 21.72
CA LYS A 337 12.58 -4.72 22.05
C LYS A 337 13.93 -5.27 22.50
N GLY A 338 13.92 -6.33 23.28
CA GLY A 338 15.12 -6.94 23.84
C GLY A 338 15.15 -8.43 23.60
N TYR A 339 16.36 -8.98 23.60
CA TYR A 339 16.58 -10.42 23.54
C TYR A 339 17.66 -10.85 24.52
N ASP A 340 17.54 -12.09 25.00
CA ASP A 340 18.40 -12.63 26.04
C ASP A 340 19.67 -13.32 25.51
N THR A 341 20.47 -13.88 26.42
CA THR A 341 21.70 -14.63 26.10
C THR A 341 21.49 -15.84 25.18
N TYR A 342 20.27 -16.38 25.16
CA TYR A 342 19.82 -17.48 24.31
C TYR A 342 18.99 -17.01 23.10
N TYR A 343 18.92 -15.70 22.87
CA TYR A 343 18.15 -15.06 21.80
C TYR A 343 16.62 -15.25 21.92
N ASN A 344 16.11 -15.56 23.11
CA ASN A 344 14.67 -15.46 23.35
C ASN A 344 14.26 -13.98 23.50
N PRO A 345 13.04 -13.61 23.05
CA PRO A 345 12.52 -12.27 23.27
C PRO A 345 12.32 -12.00 24.76
N ILE A 346 12.58 -10.76 25.17
CA ILE A 346 12.36 -10.26 26.52
C ILE A 346 11.11 -9.39 26.54
N GLU A 347 10.29 -9.54 27.58
CA GLU A 347 9.07 -8.75 27.77
C GLU A 347 9.39 -7.24 27.89
N ALA A 348 8.68 -6.42 27.11
CA ALA A 348 8.93 -4.98 27.02
C ALA A 348 8.91 -4.25 28.37
N GLY A 349 8.05 -4.65 29.31
CA GLY A 349 7.94 -4.03 30.63
C GLY A 349 9.20 -4.16 31.51
N SER A 350 10.08 -5.11 31.19
CA SER A 350 11.37 -5.28 31.87
C SER A 350 12.47 -4.37 31.32
N ILE A 351 12.22 -3.71 30.18
CA ILE A 351 13.18 -2.83 29.51
C ILE A 351 12.84 -1.38 29.88
N LYS A 352 13.77 -0.69 30.54
CA LYS A 352 13.61 0.70 30.97
C LYS A 352 14.63 1.58 30.25
N PRO A 353 14.32 2.06 29.03
CA PRO A 353 15.30 2.78 28.25
C PRO A 353 15.50 4.21 28.72
N THR A 354 16.74 4.65 28.62
CA THR A 354 17.09 6.07 28.55
C THR A 354 17.47 6.41 27.11
N TRP A 355 16.88 7.49 26.58
CA TRP A 355 17.10 7.92 25.20
C TRP A 355 18.11 9.06 25.15
N LYS A 356 18.96 9.06 24.11
CA LYS A 356 19.93 10.13 23.83
C LYS A 356 20.01 10.38 22.33
N ALA A 357 20.06 11.64 21.93
CA ALA A 357 20.37 12.04 20.57
C ALA A 357 21.84 12.43 20.46
N SER A 358 22.49 12.13 19.33
CA SER A 358 23.89 12.50 19.09
C SER A 358 24.12 14.01 18.94
N ASN A 359 23.08 14.77 18.61
CA ASN A 359 23.16 16.22 18.44
C ASN A 359 21.80 16.90 18.76
N GLY A 360 21.75 18.22 18.64
CA GLY A 360 20.58 19.03 18.99
C GLY A 360 19.43 19.04 17.96
N ASN A 361 19.42 18.12 16.99
CA ASN A 361 18.34 17.99 16.01
C ASN A 361 17.09 17.32 16.58
N LEU A 362 17.26 16.52 17.63
CA LEU A 362 16.19 15.98 18.45
C LEU A 362 16.37 16.48 19.89
N ALA A 363 15.31 17.03 20.47
CA ALA A 363 15.20 17.23 21.91
C ALA A 363 14.62 15.98 22.55
N VAL A 364 15.32 15.44 23.54
CA VAL A 364 14.91 14.24 24.28
C VAL A 364 14.59 14.62 25.72
N ASN A 365 13.35 14.37 26.15
CA ASN A 365 12.90 14.55 27.53
C ASN A 365 12.16 13.29 27.99
N GLY A 366 12.89 12.41 28.70
CA GLY A 366 12.40 11.08 29.06
C GLY A 366 12.12 10.24 27.81
N GLN A 367 10.86 9.87 27.59
CA GLN A 367 10.39 9.14 26.40
C GLN A 367 9.91 10.08 25.28
N SER A 368 9.82 11.39 25.56
CA SER A 368 9.36 12.41 24.61
C SER A 368 10.52 12.85 23.71
N ILE A 369 10.46 12.51 22.42
CA ILE A 369 11.51 12.83 21.45
C ILE A 369 10.92 13.74 20.37
N LYS A 370 11.36 15.00 20.35
CA LYS A 370 10.85 16.05 19.46
C LYS A 370 11.90 16.50 18.46
N ALA A 371 11.53 16.59 17.19
CA ALA A 371 12.38 17.20 16.17
C ALA A 371 12.45 18.72 16.34
N THR A 372 13.66 19.27 16.33
CA THR A 372 13.93 20.69 16.63
C THR A 372 14.69 21.41 15.54
N LYS A 373 15.59 20.72 14.82
CA LYS A 373 16.43 21.33 13.77
C LYS A 373 16.66 20.36 12.60
N PRO A 374 16.73 20.86 11.35
CA PRO A 374 17.06 20.06 10.17
C PRO A 374 18.40 19.35 10.26
N GLY A 375 18.45 18.13 9.72
CA GLY A 375 19.66 17.31 9.62
C GLY A 375 19.47 15.90 10.18
N THR A 376 20.53 15.11 10.17
CA THR A 376 20.49 13.71 10.62
C THR A 376 21.06 13.60 12.04
N THR A 377 20.43 12.78 12.88
CA THR A 377 20.94 12.42 14.20
C THR A 377 20.82 10.93 14.45
N THR A 378 21.75 10.39 15.22
CA THR A 378 21.64 9.05 15.78
C THR A 378 20.87 9.12 17.09
N LEU A 379 19.75 8.41 17.16
CA LEU A 379 18.99 8.18 18.37
C LEU A 379 19.47 6.88 19.02
N THR A 380 19.88 6.94 20.27
CA THR A 380 20.40 5.81 21.06
C THR A 380 19.46 5.52 22.22
N ALA A 381 18.99 4.28 22.33
CA ALA A 381 18.32 3.78 23.52
C ALA A 381 19.32 2.96 24.34
N VAL A 382 19.38 3.19 25.65
CA VAL A 382 20.24 2.45 26.59
C VAL A 382 19.39 1.85 27.69
N SER A 383 19.52 0.53 27.92
CA SER A 383 18.90 -0.17 29.05
C SER A 383 19.93 -1.12 29.66
N GLY A 384 20.29 -0.88 30.92
CA GLY A 384 21.42 -1.57 31.56
C GLY A 384 22.74 -1.27 30.85
N SER A 385 23.52 -2.32 30.56
CA SER A 385 24.78 -2.24 29.80
C SER A 385 24.59 -2.25 28.28
N THR A 386 23.37 -2.44 27.80
CA THR A 386 23.06 -2.68 26.39
C THR A 386 22.48 -1.42 25.74
N LYS A 387 22.81 -1.21 24.46
CA LYS A 387 22.29 -0.10 23.67
C LYS A 387 21.81 -0.54 22.29
N ALA A 388 20.84 0.19 21.75
CA ALA A 388 20.42 0.13 20.36
C ALA A 388 20.43 1.53 19.75
N THR A 389 20.68 1.62 18.45
CA THR A 389 20.78 2.91 17.74
C THR A 389 20.00 2.89 16.44
N MET A 390 19.42 4.03 16.06
CA MET A 390 18.87 4.28 14.74
C MET A 390 19.17 5.69 14.24
N GLN A 391 19.22 5.88 12.93
CA GLN A 391 19.30 7.21 12.33
C GLN A 391 17.90 7.82 12.20
N VAL A 392 17.78 9.10 12.54
CA VAL A 392 16.57 9.90 12.37
C VAL A 392 16.93 11.15 11.56
N LYS A 393 16.26 11.35 10.43
CA LYS A 393 16.40 12.54 9.59
C LYS A 393 15.29 13.54 9.93
N VAL A 394 15.67 14.73 10.38
CA VAL A 394 14.75 15.86 10.51
C VAL A 394 14.80 16.68 9.22
N LEU A 395 13.68 16.79 8.53
CA LEU A 395 13.59 17.44 7.23
C LEU A 395 13.60 18.95 7.39
N GLY A 396 14.45 19.66 6.66
CA GLY A 396 14.47 21.12 6.60
C GLY A 396 13.94 21.66 5.28
N ALA A 397 14.05 22.97 5.09
CA ALA A 397 13.64 23.63 3.86
C ALA A 397 14.25 22.96 2.62
N ASP A 398 15.54 22.58 2.65
CA ASP A 398 16.25 21.95 1.53
C ASP A 398 15.68 20.58 1.13
N ASP A 399 14.96 19.90 2.02
CA ASP A 399 14.30 18.63 1.75
C ASP A 399 12.89 18.79 1.13
N ILE A 400 12.38 20.03 1.06
CA ILE A 400 11.03 20.35 0.59
C ILE A 400 11.04 20.84 -0.86
N ALA A 401 10.24 20.16 -1.69
CA ALA A 401 9.95 20.53 -3.07
C ALA A 401 8.78 21.51 -3.17
N ALA A 402 7.74 21.34 -2.34
CA ALA A 402 6.62 22.27 -2.28
C ALA A 402 5.98 22.35 -0.89
N LEU A 403 5.40 23.51 -0.58
CA LEU A 403 4.47 23.73 0.54
C LEU A 403 3.14 24.23 -0.02
N THR A 404 2.04 23.62 0.43
CA THR A 404 0.69 24.03 0.05
C THR A 404 -0.16 24.27 1.27
N THR A 405 -0.93 25.35 1.25
CA THR A 405 -1.97 25.62 2.25
C THR A 405 -3.27 24.92 1.85
N GLY A 406 -4.13 24.63 2.82
CA GLY A 406 -5.45 24.03 2.57
C GLY A 406 -6.31 24.86 1.62
N VAL A 407 -6.20 26.19 1.65
CA VAL A 407 -6.77 27.12 0.66
C VAL A 407 -5.67 28.00 0.09
N SER A 408 -5.73 28.31 -1.21
CA SER A 408 -4.80 29.25 -1.85
C SER A 408 -5.30 30.69 -1.86
N SER A 409 -6.60 30.92 -1.65
CA SER A 409 -7.15 32.26 -1.46
C SER A 409 -8.27 32.34 -0.41
N ALA A 410 -8.51 33.54 0.12
CA ALA A 410 -9.56 33.83 1.10
C ALA A 410 -10.09 35.27 0.98
N PRO A 411 -11.28 35.59 1.53
CA PRO A 411 -11.79 36.96 1.50
C PRO A 411 -10.89 37.94 2.27
N LEU A 412 -10.61 39.10 1.69
CA LEU A 412 -9.94 40.22 2.38
C LEU A 412 -10.98 41.06 3.13
N GLN A 413 -11.51 40.51 4.21
CA GLN A 413 -12.53 41.18 5.02
C GLN A 413 -12.29 40.91 6.51
N ALA A 414 -12.50 41.92 7.36
CA ALA A 414 -12.44 41.73 8.80
C ALA A 414 -13.48 40.69 9.26
N GLY A 415 -13.07 39.76 10.11
CA GLY A 415 -13.89 38.62 10.55
C GLY A 415 -13.77 37.37 9.69
N THR A 416 -13.11 37.43 8.52
CA THR A 416 -12.82 36.23 7.72
C THR A 416 -12.04 35.22 8.56
N SER A 417 -12.51 33.97 8.58
CA SER A 417 -11.86 32.85 9.27
C SER A 417 -11.86 31.60 8.39
N VAL A 418 -10.69 31.15 7.96
CA VAL A 418 -10.55 30.02 7.02
C VAL A 418 -9.54 28.98 7.53
N SER A 419 -9.75 27.70 7.19
CA SER A 419 -8.82 26.62 7.51
C SER A 419 -7.62 26.65 6.56
N VAL A 420 -6.41 26.63 7.11
CA VAL A 420 -5.13 26.73 6.40
C VAL A 420 -4.09 25.70 6.92
N PRO A 421 -4.42 24.40 6.99
CA PRO A 421 -3.40 23.38 7.23
C PRO A 421 -2.31 23.49 6.16
N VAL A 422 -1.06 23.20 6.51
CA VAL A 422 0.06 23.26 5.56
C VAL A 422 0.60 21.87 5.34
N THR A 423 0.73 21.49 4.07
CA THR A 423 1.30 20.22 3.64
C THR A 423 2.63 20.48 2.96
N ALA A 424 3.63 19.69 3.31
CA ALA A 424 4.92 19.65 2.66
C ALA A 424 5.04 18.45 1.73
N VAL A 425 5.44 18.70 0.49
CA VAL A 425 5.88 17.68 -0.46
C VAL A 425 7.40 17.69 -0.46
N THR A 426 7.99 16.57 -0.08
CA THR A 426 9.46 16.41 -0.04
C THR A 426 10.02 16.17 -1.45
N ASN A 427 11.35 16.25 -1.59
CA ASN A 427 12.04 16.03 -2.88
C ASN A 427 11.83 14.62 -3.47
N ASN A 428 11.43 13.63 -2.66
CA ASN A 428 11.12 12.27 -3.14
C ASN A 428 9.62 12.08 -3.47
N GLY A 429 8.81 13.13 -3.35
CA GLY A 429 7.37 13.11 -3.61
C GLY A 429 6.50 12.76 -2.40
N GLN A 430 7.07 12.44 -1.24
CA GLN A 430 6.29 12.15 -0.02
C GLN A 430 5.57 13.41 0.47
N SER A 431 4.28 13.27 0.77
CA SER A 431 3.41 14.31 1.34
C SER A 431 3.32 14.17 2.85
N LEU A 432 3.55 15.26 3.59
CA LEU A 432 3.58 15.30 5.05
C LEU A 432 2.85 16.54 5.57
N GLU A 433 1.99 16.37 6.58
CA GLU A 433 1.37 17.52 7.26
C GLU A 433 2.41 18.24 8.13
N VAL A 434 2.51 19.56 7.97
CA VAL A 434 3.46 20.39 8.73
C VAL A 434 2.86 20.77 10.07
N PRO A 435 3.51 20.45 11.21
CA PRO A 435 3.04 20.87 12.51
C PRO A 435 2.87 22.40 12.58
N SER A 436 1.74 22.87 13.08
CA SER A 436 1.46 24.31 13.22
C SER A 436 2.55 25.05 14.02
N SER A 437 3.12 24.38 15.03
CA SER A 437 4.22 24.90 15.85
C SER A 437 5.54 25.14 15.09
N ALA A 438 5.69 24.58 13.89
CA ALA A 438 6.85 24.77 13.04
C ALA A 438 6.69 25.92 12.02
N LEU A 439 5.46 26.43 11.88
CA LEU A 439 5.13 27.48 10.92
C LEU A 439 5.30 28.86 11.54
N LYS A 440 5.92 29.77 10.78
CA LYS A 440 5.92 31.20 11.07
C LYS A 440 5.06 31.91 10.03
N TRP A 441 4.14 32.76 10.48
CA TRP A 441 3.21 33.49 9.61
C TRP A 441 3.57 34.96 9.51
N GLU A 442 3.52 35.50 8.29
CA GLU A 442 3.68 36.92 7.97
C GLU A 442 2.39 37.41 7.27
N PHE A 443 1.90 38.60 7.65
CA PHE A 443 0.70 39.19 7.07
C PHE A 443 1.02 40.53 6.42
N ILE A 444 0.58 40.71 5.16
CA ILE A 444 0.79 41.94 4.39
C ILE A 444 -0.58 42.43 3.89
N GLY A 445 -0.86 43.72 4.07
CA GLY A 445 -2.13 44.35 3.69
C GLY A 445 -3.25 44.24 4.73
N PHE A 446 -3.07 43.43 5.78
CA PHE A 446 -4.04 43.26 6.87
C PHE A 446 -3.36 42.81 8.16
N LYS A 447 -4.06 42.93 9.29
CA LYS A 447 -3.69 42.30 10.57
C LYS A 447 -4.47 41.01 10.74
N GLY A 448 -3.79 39.93 11.11
CA GLY A 448 -4.42 38.62 11.32
C GLY A 448 -3.61 37.73 12.26
N SER A 449 -4.10 36.50 12.45
CA SER A 449 -3.40 35.46 13.22
C SER A 449 -3.74 34.09 12.67
N VAL A 450 -2.87 33.10 12.95
CA VAL A 450 -3.19 31.69 12.72
C VAL A 450 -3.14 30.94 14.05
N LYS A 451 -4.24 30.29 14.41
CA LYS A 451 -4.34 29.44 15.60
C LYS A 451 -5.07 28.15 15.23
N ASP A 452 -4.54 27.02 15.68
CA ASP A 452 -5.12 25.69 15.44
C ASP A 452 -5.42 25.44 13.94
N GLY A 453 -4.49 25.88 13.08
CA GLY A 453 -4.62 25.76 11.62
C GLY A 453 -5.66 26.68 10.98
N ARG A 454 -6.23 27.65 11.69
CA ARG A 454 -7.18 28.63 11.13
C ARG A 454 -6.61 30.03 11.06
N LEU A 455 -6.68 30.62 9.87
CA LEU A 455 -6.35 32.02 9.59
C LEU A 455 -7.55 32.90 9.92
N THR A 456 -7.34 33.94 10.73
CA THR A 456 -8.34 34.96 11.04
C THR A 456 -7.85 36.34 10.62
N VAL A 457 -8.67 37.08 9.88
CA VAL A 457 -8.44 38.48 9.49
C VAL A 457 -9.07 39.40 10.53
N SER A 458 -8.26 40.17 11.25
CA SER A 458 -8.73 41.09 12.29
C SER A 458 -9.11 42.47 11.73
N SER A 459 -8.30 43.01 10.82
CA SER A 459 -8.55 44.30 10.18
C SER A 459 -7.80 44.43 8.86
N VAL A 460 -8.38 45.09 7.86
CA VAL A 460 -7.76 45.35 6.55
C VAL A 460 -7.16 46.75 6.53
N ASN A 461 -5.94 46.92 6.02
CA ASN A 461 -5.32 48.24 5.90
C ASN A 461 -6.02 49.05 4.81
N SER A 462 -6.16 50.37 5.02
CA SER A 462 -6.81 51.28 4.05
C SER A 462 -6.23 51.13 2.64
N ASN A 463 -7.10 51.17 1.62
CA ASN A 463 -6.76 51.03 0.19
C ASN A 463 -6.13 49.70 -0.25
N THR A 464 -6.06 48.69 0.64
CA THR A 464 -5.56 47.36 0.27
C THR A 464 -6.58 46.64 -0.60
N LYS A 465 -6.14 46.21 -1.79
CA LYS A 465 -6.94 45.37 -2.71
C LYS A 465 -6.60 43.90 -2.62
N VAL A 466 -5.33 43.61 -2.34
CA VAL A 466 -4.80 42.26 -2.17
C VAL A 466 -3.98 42.20 -0.89
N GLY A 467 -4.25 41.21 -0.04
CA GLY A 467 -3.48 40.87 1.15
C GLY A 467 -2.78 39.52 1.00
N TYR A 468 -1.76 39.26 1.80
CA TYR A 468 -0.98 38.03 1.75
C TYR A 468 -0.79 37.46 3.14
N ALA A 469 -1.17 36.20 3.36
CA ALA A 469 -0.76 35.42 4.53
C ALA A 469 0.32 34.42 4.08
N ILE A 470 1.57 34.66 4.48
CA ILE A 470 2.71 33.85 4.07
C ILE A 470 3.07 32.92 5.22
N ALA A 471 2.94 31.61 5.00
CA ALA A 471 3.40 30.59 5.94
C ALA A 471 4.84 30.20 5.60
N ARG A 472 5.68 30.03 6.63
CA ARG A 472 7.08 29.62 6.47
C ARG A 472 7.43 28.41 7.32
N TYR A 473 7.94 27.37 6.69
CA TYR A 473 8.57 26.21 7.32
C TYR A 473 10.07 26.27 7.06
N ASP A 474 10.88 26.45 8.11
CA ASP A 474 12.35 26.56 8.00
C ASP A 474 12.83 27.59 6.94
N GLY A 475 12.04 28.65 6.74
CA GLY A 475 12.31 29.69 5.73
C GLY A 475 11.72 29.41 4.35
N PHE A 476 11.34 28.16 4.02
CA PHE A 476 10.58 27.82 2.81
C PHE A 476 9.15 28.34 2.95
N SER A 477 8.65 29.07 1.96
CA SER A 477 7.36 29.76 2.04
C SER A 477 6.26 29.12 1.22
N THR A 478 5.03 29.39 1.60
CA THR A 478 3.81 29.30 0.78
C THR A 478 2.88 30.45 1.16
N VAL A 479 1.84 30.72 0.38
CA VAL A 479 1.01 31.91 0.55
C VAL A 479 -0.48 31.63 0.34
N VAL A 480 -1.31 32.25 1.18
CA VAL A 480 -2.74 32.44 0.92
C VAL A 480 -2.93 33.87 0.43
N ILE A 481 -3.58 34.02 -0.72
CA ILE A 481 -3.89 35.31 -1.34
C ILE A 481 -5.26 35.78 -0.83
N LEU A 482 -5.33 36.99 -0.29
CA LEU A 482 -6.58 37.56 0.19
C LEU A 482 -7.05 38.68 -0.74
N SER A 483 -8.30 38.64 -1.21
CA SER A 483 -8.87 39.71 -2.05
C SER A 483 -10.37 39.92 -1.78
N ALA A 484 -10.94 40.98 -2.34
CA ALA A 484 -12.40 41.06 -2.50
C ALA A 484 -12.89 39.89 -3.37
N ALA A 485 -14.15 39.48 -3.18
CA ALA A 485 -14.78 38.48 -4.05
C ALA A 485 -14.97 39.07 -5.46
N GLY A 486 -14.61 38.29 -6.47
CA GLY A 486 -14.80 38.60 -7.89
C GLY A 486 -15.29 37.37 -8.64
N GLU A 487 -15.85 37.57 -9.84
CA GLU A 487 -16.27 36.47 -10.69
C GLU A 487 -15.05 35.82 -11.36
N SER A 488 -14.95 34.49 -11.31
CA SER A 488 -13.85 33.74 -11.92
C SER A 488 -14.38 32.54 -12.69
N THR A 489 -13.94 32.40 -13.96
CA THR A 489 -14.23 31.22 -14.77
C THR A 489 -13.52 30.00 -14.22
N TRP A 490 -14.31 28.98 -13.90
CA TRP A 490 -13.84 27.71 -13.38
C TRP A 490 -13.70 26.66 -14.49
N GLU A 491 -14.63 26.60 -15.43
CA GLU A 491 -14.56 25.72 -16.59
C GLU A 491 -15.36 26.29 -17.76
N ASN A 492 -14.73 26.37 -18.93
CA ASN A 492 -15.34 26.75 -20.20
C ASN A 492 -15.16 25.68 -21.29
N PHE A 493 -14.65 24.50 -20.91
CA PHE A 493 -14.47 23.29 -21.71
C PHE A 493 -13.59 23.39 -22.96
N GLU A 494 -12.94 24.52 -23.22
CA GLU A 494 -12.04 24.72 -24.36
C GLU A 494 -10.78 23.85 -24.29
N ASN A 495 -10.24 23.66 -23.08
CA ASN A 495 -8.94 23.03 -22.82
C ASN A 495 -9.01 21.97 -21.70
N VAL A 496 -9.97 21.05 -21.80
CA VAL A 496 -10.16 19.98 -20.80
C VAL A 496 -9.01 18.97 -20.84
N SER A 497 -8.36 18.76 -19.69
CA SER A 497 -7.21 17.86 -19.51
C SER A 497 -7.46 16.74 -18.49
N TYR A 498 -8.71 16.57 -18.05
CA TYR A 498 -9.12 15.57 -17.06
C TYR A 498 -10.23 14.66 -17.66
N PRO A 499 -10.40 13.42 -17.15
CA PRO A 499 -11.40 12.51 -17.68
C PRO A 499 -12.82 12.98 -17.39
N VAL A 500 -13.70 12.83 -18.38
CA VAL A 500 -15.16 13.00 -18.25
C VAL A 500 -15.81 11.66 -18.58
N LYS A 501 -16.75 11.20 -17.76
CA LYS A 501 -17.38 9.89 -17.94
C LYS A 501 -18.87 9.95 -17.65
N PHE A 502 -19.66 9.23 -18.45
CA PHE A 502 -21.06 8.96 -18.13
C PHE A 502 -21.16 7.93 -17.01
N THR A 503 -21.93 8.24 -15.98
CA THR A 503 -22.32 7.28 -14.93
C THR A 503 -23.79 7.44 -14.59
N THR A 504 -24.36 6.46 -13.89
CA THR A 504 -25.76 6.44 -13.46
C THR A 504 -25.93 5.67 -12.16
N ASN A 505 -27.03 5.87 -11.45
CA ASN A 505 -27.45 5.01 -10.33
C ASN A 505 -28.20 3.75 -10.77
N VAL A 506 -28.75 3.73 -11.99
CA VAL A 506 -29.56 2.63 -12.51
C VAL A 506 -28.84 2.02 -13.70
N PRO A 507 -28.32 0.78 -13.66
CA PRO A 507 -27.53 0.20 -14.74
C PRO A 507 -28.20 0.20 -16.13
N ALA A 508 -29.54 0.21 -16.17
CA ALA A 508 -30.32 0.24 -17.41
C ALA A 508 -30.44 1.65 -18.04
N VAL A 509 -30.06 2.71 -17.33
CA VAL A 509 -29.96 4.06 -17.88
C VAL A 509 -28.66 4.17 -18.68
N THR A 510 -28.76 4.55 -19.95
CA THR A 510 -27.61 4.69 -20.85
C THR A 510 -27.42 6.14 -21.27
N GLY A 511 -26.27 6.47 -21.85
CA GLY A 511 -25.97 7.84 -22.26
C GLY A 511 -24.50 8.10 -22.52
N THR A 512 -24.16 9.36 -22.79
CA THR A 512 -22.79 9.81 -23.01
C THR A 512 -22.53 11.13 -22.29
N ALA A 513 -21.33 11.30 -21.75
CA ALA A 513 -20.84 12.56 -21.22
C ALA A 513 -19.49 12.84 -21.90
N ALA A 514 -19.45 13.86 -22.75
CA ALA A 514 -18.28 14.13 -23.58
C ALA A 514 -18.16 15.61 -23.94
N ILE A 515 -16.93 16.04 -24.21
CA ILE A 515 -16.67 17.37 -24.75
C ILE A 515 -16.93 17.35 -26.26
N LYS A 516 -17.81 18.21 -26.75
CA LYS A 516 -18.22 18.32 -28.17
C LYS A 516 -18.24 19.79 -28.60
N ASN A 517 -18.31 20.06 -29.90
CA ASN A 517 -18.61 21.40 -30.39
C ASN A 517 -20.01 21.80 -29.93
N GLY A 518 -20.16 23.04 -29.48
CA GLY A 518 -21.45 23.60 -29.07
C GLY A 518 -22.37 23.85 -30.27
N SER A 519 -23.56 24.36 -29.96
CA SER A 519 -24.61 24.71 -30.92
C SER A 519 -24.96 26.20 -30.79
N GLY A 520 -25.72 26.73 -31.76
CA GLY A 520 -26.28 28.09 -31.66
C GLY A 520 -25.22 29.17 -31.40
N THR A 521 -25.40 29.96 -30.34
CA THR A 521 -24.45 31.00 -29.91
C THR A 521 -23.09 30.46 -29.45
N LYS A 522 -22.99 29.15 -29.22
CA LYS A 522 -21.77 28.42 -28.81
C LYS A 522 -21.24 27.51 -29.93
N ALA A 523 -21.65 27.70 -31.19
CA ALA A 523 -21.23 26.86 -32.32
C ALA A 523 -19.71 26.82 -32.56
N ASN A 524 -18.99 27.86 -32.14
CA ASN A 524 -17.53 27.97 -32.28
C ASN A 524 -16.77 27.67 -30.97
N SER A 525 -17.45 27.15 -29.93
CA SER A 525 -16.86 26.77 -28.64
C SER A 525 -17.05 25.28 -28.37
N LYS A 526 -16.30 24.74 -27.41
CA LYS A 526 -16.47 23.38 -26.91
C LYS A 526 -17.34 23.41 -25.66
N VAL A 527 -18.20 22.41 -25.51
CA VAL A 527 -19.15 22.31 -24.41
C VAL A 527 -19.14 20.89 -23.83
N LEU A 528 -19.50 20.75 -22.56
CA LEU A 528 -19.78 19.45 -21.98
C LEU A 528 -21.20 19.03 -22.36
N ASN A 529 -21.32 18.01 -23.20
CA ASN A 529 -22.60 17.44 -23.61
C ASN A 529 -22.90 16.18 -22.79
N LEU A 530 -24.10 16.13 -22.20
CA LEU A 530 -24.64 14.99 -21.47
C LEU A 530 -25.91 14.50 -22.17
N SER A 531 -25.80 13.41 -22.93
CA SER A 531 -26.94 12.69 -23.50
C SER A 531 -27.39 11.58 -22.57
N TYR A 532 -28.69 11.33 -22.51
CA TYR A 532 -29.26 10.31 -21.64
C TYR A 532 -30.44 9.58 -22.29
N ASP A 533 -30.55 8.31 -21.96
CA ASP A 533 -31.70 7.44 -22.22
C ASP A 533 -32.06 6.71 -20.92
N MET A 534 -33.18 7.10 -20.35
CA MET A 534 -33.72 6.62 -19.08
C MET A 534 -34.89 5.63 -19.25
N THR A 535 -35.18 5.20 -20.48
CA THR A 535 -36.31 4.30 -20.76
C THR A 535 -36.22 2.96 -20.02
N GLY A 536 -35.01 2.44 -19.80
CA GLY A 536 -34.76 1.18 -19.10
C GLY A 536 -34.90 1.23 -17.57
N GLY A 537 -35.14 2.41 -16.97
CA GLY A 537 -35.11 2.60 -15.51
C GLY A 537 -36.44 3.04 -14.88
N LEU A 538 -37.56 2.94 -15.59
CA LEU A 538 -38.89 3.39 -15.15
C LEU A 538 -39.31 2.86 -13.76
N GLY A 539 -40.14 3.63 -13.06
CA GLY A 539 -40.69 3.27 -11.75
C GLY A 539 -39.77 3.53 -10.56
N GLN A 540 -38.70 4.31 -10.78
CA GLN A 540 -37.79 4.77 -9.73
C GLN A 540 -37.11 6.08 -10.16
N LYS A 541 -36.43 6.72 -9.21
CA LYS A 541 -35.63 7.92 -9.45
C LYS A 541 -34.32 7.60 -10.20
N MET A 542 -34.12 8.25 -11.34
CA MET A 542 -32.99 8.01 -12.24
C MET A 542 -32.09 9.23 -12.35
N TYR A 543 -30.78 8.98 -12.46
CA TYR A 543 -29.77 10.01 -12.66
C TYR A 543 -28.90 9.70 -13.88
N ALA A 544 -28.67 10.70 -14.72
CA ALA A 544 -27.64 10.68 -15.75
C ALA A 544 -26.55 11.66 -15.32
N TYR A 545 -25.36 11.15 -15.02
CA TYR A 545 -24.25 11.95 -14.51
C TYR A 545 -23.19 12.18 -15.59
N ALA A 546 -22.78 13.43 -15.75
CA ALA A 546 -21.45 13.77 -16.24
C ALA A 546 -20.49 13.79 -15.05
N GLU A 547 -19.72 12.71 -14.86
CA GLU A 547 -18.68 12.63 -13.84
C GLU A 547 -17.42 13.38 -14.30
N LEU A 548 -16.95 14.30 -13.46
CA LEU A 548 -15.79 15.15 -13.75
C LEU A 548 -14.58 14.66 -12.94
N ASN A 549 -13.49 14.31 -13.62
CA ASN A 549 -12.22 13.89 -13.01
C ASN A 549 -12.37 12.69 -12.03
N GLY A 550 -13.17 11.70 -12.42
CA GLY A 550 -13.36 10.45 -11.69
C GLY A 550 -13.87 10.62 -10.25
N THR A 551 -13.42 9.76 -9.34
CA THR A 551 -13.76 9.84 -7.90
C THR A 551 -13.08 11.01 -7.18
N ALA A 552 -12.07 11.64 -7.77
CA ALA A 552 -11.39 12.82 -7.20
C ALA A 552 -12.17 14.13 -7.41
N GLY A 553 -12.87 14.31 -8.54
CA GLY A 553 -13.58 15.56 -8.80
C GLY A 553 -12.64 16.67 -9.26
N LYS A 554 -13.20 17.79 -9.75
CA LYS A 554 -12.44 18.99 -10.09
C LYS A 554 -12.53 20.02 -8.96
N SER A 555 -11.39 20.55 -8.52
CA SER A 555 -11.29 21.41 -7.33
C SER A 555 -11.96 22.77 -7.52
N ILE A 556 -12.71 23.21 -6.51
CA ILE A 556 -13.19 24.58 -6.30
C ILE A 556 -12.35 25.14 -5.14
N PRO A 557 -11.34 25.96 -5.45
CA PRO A 557 -10.18 26.10 -4.56
C PRO A 557 -10.33 27.16 -3.45
N ALA A 558 -11.42 27.93 -3.48
CA ALA A 558 -11.66 29.04 -2.55
C ALA A 558 -13.15 29.12 -2.18
N GLN A 559 -13.44 29.88 -1.12
CA GLN A 559 -14.81 30.07 -0.66
C GLN A 559 -15.65 30.80 -1.71
N ALA A 560 -16.51 30.05 -2.40
CA ALA A 560 -17.44 30.57 -3.38
C ALA A 560 -18.77 30.95 -2.74
N THR A 561 -19.27 32.14 -3.07
CA THR A 561 -20.56 32.65 -2.61
C THR A 561 -21.67 32.45 -3.63
N SER A 562 -21.35 32.37 -4.92
CA SER A 562 -22.31 32.02 -5.97
C SER A 562 -21.65 31.25 -7.10
N MET A 563 -22.46 30.59 -7.92
CA MET A 563 -22.07 29.90 -9.15
C MET A 563 -22.98 30.36 -10.29
N THR A 564 -22.42 30.60 -11.47
CA THR A 564 -23.19 30.76 -12.73
C THR A 564 -22.78 29.69 -13.73
N ILE A 565 -23.70 29.25 -14.58
CA ILE A 565 -23.47 28.23 -15.61
C ILE A 565 -24.36 28.47 -16.81
N ASP A 566 -23.82 28.37 -18.02
CA ASP A 566 -24.62 28.37 -19.25
C ASP A 566 -25.08 26.93 -19.54
N VAL A 567 -26.38 26.76 -19.78
CA VAL A 567 -26.99 25.46 -20.04
C VAL A 567 -27.84 25.50 -21.30
N GLU A 568 -27.52 24.63 -22.25
CA GLU A 568 -28.40 24.30 -23.37
C GLU A 568 -29.48 23.31 -22.89
N GLY A 569 -30.71 23.80 -22.76
CA GLY A 569 -31.85 22.99 -22.34
C GLY A 569 -32.47 22.21 -23.48
N ASP A 570 -33.07 21.07 -23.14
CA ASP A 570 -33.77 20.16 -24.06
C ASP A 570 -35.29 20.15 -23.86
N ASN A 571 -35.83 21.06 -23.05
CA ASN A 571 -37.25 21.13 -22.66
C ASN A 571 -37.80 19.81 -22.08
N SER A 572 -36.94 18.99 -21.46
CA SER A 572 -37.31 17.67 -20.93
C SER A 572 -38.14 17.68 -19.66
N LEU A 573 -38.27 18.84 -19.00
CA LEU A 573 -38.85 18.99 -17.66
C LEU A 573 -38.14 18.19 -16.55
N ASN A 574 -36.99 17.57 -16.85
CA ASN A 574 -36.16 16.91 -15.85
C ASN A 574 -35.50 17.94 -14.91
N TRP A 575 -35.13 17.52 -13.71
CA TRP A 575 -34.43 18.37 -12.74
C TRP A 575 -32.92 18.36 -13.01
N LEU A 576 -32.30 19.52 -13.07
CA LEU A 576 -30.86 19.70 -13.27
C LEU A 576 -30.12 20.05 -11.98
N ARG A 577 -29.01 19.36 -11.70
CA ARG A 577 -28.26 19.47 -10.43
C ARG A 577 -26.75 19.37 -10.59
N ALA A 578 -26.04 19.81 -9.55
CA ALA A 578 -24.60 19.61 -9.37
C ALA A 578 -24.31 18.90 -8.04
N GLU A 579 -23.33 17.98 -8.04
CA GLU A 579 -22.86 17.27 -6.85
C GLU A 579 -21.45 17.76 -6.50
N LEU A 580 -21.29 18.28 -5.28
CA LEU A 580 -20.01 18.72 -4.73
C LEU A 580 -19.63 17.85 -3.54
N LYS A 581 -18.32 17.71 -3.29
CA LYS A 581 -17.75 17.17 -2.05
C LYS A 581 -17.00 18.29 -1.34
N ASP A 582 -17.39 18.62 -0.11
CA ASP A 582 -16.72 19.66 0.66
C ASP A 582 -15.43 19.13 1.32
N ASN A 583 -14.65 20.02 1.94
CA ASN A 583 -13.37 19.69 2.57
C ASN A 583 -13.51 18.79 3.81
N ASN A 584 -14.71 18.66 4.37
CA ASN A 584 -15.00 17.74 5.48
C ASN A 584 -15.48 16.37 4.98
N GLY A 585 -15.52 16.16 3.66
CA GLY A 585 -16.05 14.95 3.06
C GLY A 585 -17.58 14.88 3.07
N LYS A 586 -18.30 15.98 3.31
CA LYS A 586 -19.76 16.04 3.16
C LYS A 586 -20.12 16.22 1.69
N THR A 587 -21.07 15.42 1.20
CA THR A 587 -21.65 15.62 -0.14
C THR A 587 -22.68 16.73 -0.07
N VAL A 588 -22.59 17.70 -1.00
CA VAL A 588 -23.49 18.85 -1.12
C VAL A 588 -24.12 18.82 -2.50
N TYR A 589 -25.44 18.87 -2.57
CA TYR A 589 -26.17 18.86 -3.83
C TYR A 589 -26.74 20.25 -4.10
N VAL A 590 -26.31 20.88 -5.20
CA VAL A 590 -26.75 22.21 -5.61
C VAL A 590 -27.80 22.05 -6.71
N ASP A 591 -28.96 22.67 -6.53
CA ASP A 591 -30.01 22.65 -7.53
C ASP A 591 -29.75 23.74 -8.57
N LEU A 592 -29.64 23.35 -9.85
CA LEU A 592 -29.42 24.29 -10.96
C LEU A 592 -30.75 24.78 -11.54
N ALA A 593 -31.67 23.83 -11.80
CA ALA A 593 -33.04 24.13 -12.21
C ALA A 593 -33.96 22.98 -11.82
N LYS A 594 -35.08 23.24 -11.15
CA LYS A 594 -36.03 22.20 -10.72
C LYS A 594 -36.74 21.49 -11.89
N ALA A 595 -36.83 22.16 -13.03
CA ALA A 595 -37.30 21.61 -14.30
C ALA A 595 -36.52 22.29 -15.44
N ILE A 596 -36.16 21.54 -16.47
CA ILE A 596 -35.62 22.07 -17.73
C ILE A 596 -36.80 22.41 -18.65
N ASP A 597 -37.37 23.60 -18.48
CA ASP A 597 -38.55 24.13 -19.19
C ASP A 597 -38.19 25.08 -20.35
N TRP A 598 -36.98 24.94 -20.88
CA TRP A 598 -36.48 25.75 -21.99
C TRP A 598 -35.72 24.90 -23.00
N SER A 599 -35.68 25.40 -24.25
CA SER A 599 -34.79 24.91 -25.30
C SER A 599 -33.71 25.95 -25.60
N GLY A 600 -32.50 25.50 -25.92
CA GLY A 600 -31.37 26.37 -26.24
C GLY A 600 -30.65 26.92 -25.00
N TRP A 601 -29.71 27.84 -25.21
CA TRP A 601 -28.82 28.34 -24.15
C TRP A 601 -29.49 29.31 -23.17
N LYS A 602 -29.33 29.05 -21.88
CA LYS A 602 -29.78 29.89 -20.75
C LYS A 602 -28.70 29.92 -19.67
N THR A 603 -28.37 31.10 -19.15
CA THR A 603 -27.48 31.23 -17.99
C THR A 603 -28.27 31.07 -16.69
N LEU A 604 -27.83 30.14 -15.84
CA LEU A 604 -28.36 29.90 -14.51
C LEU A 604 -27.43 30.50 -13.45
N SER A 605 -27.98 30.99 -12.35
CA SER A 605 -27.25 31.58 -11.23
C SER A 605 -27.74 31.01 -9.90
N MET A 606 -26.80 30.57 -9.07
CA MET A 606 -27.05 29.84 -7.82
C MET A 606 -26.32 30.54 -6.67
N ASP A 607 -27.04 30.88 -5.61
CA ASP A 607 -26.44 31.32 -4.34
C ASP A 607 -25.91 30.10 -3.58
N LEU A 608 -24.61 30.10 -3.27
CA LEU A 608 -23.94 29.01 -2.55
C LEU A 608 -23.84 29.27 -1.04
N SER A 609 -24.12 30.48 -0.57
CA SER A 609 -23.93 30.87 0.83
C SER A 609 -24.78 30.04 1.80
N GLY A 610 -26.00 29.67 1.39
CA GLY A 610 -26.91 28.83 2.17
C GLY A 610 -26.52 27.36 2.29
N TYR A 611 -25.55 26.87 1.51
CA TYR A 611 -25.17 25.45 1.48
C TYR A 611 -24.14 25.06 2.55
N ASN A 612 -23.53 26.02 3.26
CA ASN A 612 -22.51 25.80 4.29
C ASN A 612 -21.37 24.88 3.83
N ILE A 613 -20.85 25.12 2.62
CA ILE A 613 -19.79 24.31 2.01
C ILE A 613 -18.45 24.64 2.68
N ALA A 614 -17.75 23.63 3.20
CA ALA A 614 -16.36 23.77 3.62
C ALA A 614 -15.43 23.74 2.39
N PHE A 615 -14.68 24.82 2.14
CA PHE A 615 -13.73 24.90 1.03
C PHE A 615 -12.29 24.56 1.47
N PRO A 616 -11.42 24.08 0.55
CA PRO A 616 -11.68 23.82 -0.87
C PRO A 616 -12.67 22.66 -1.07
N ALA A 617 -13.52 22.76 -2.08
CA ALA A 617 -14.50 21.74 -2.42
C ALA A 617 -14.14 21.07 -3.75
N GLN A 618 -14.86 20.02 -4.13
CA GLN A 618 -14.68 19.32 -5.40
C GLN A 618 -16.03 19.23 -6.12
N MET A 619 -16.12 19.75 -7.35
CA MET A 619 -17.25 19.47 -8.24
C MET A 619 -17.08 18.04 -8.76
N LYS A 620 -18.01 17.16 -8.36
CA LYS A 620 -18.01 15.74 -8.73
C LYS A 620 -18.78 15.52 -10.02
N ARG A 621 -19.99 16.08 -10.11
CA ARG A 621 -20.95 15.75 -11.17
C ARG A 621 -21.82 16.94 -11.53
N LEU A 622 -22.14 17.05 -12.82
CA LEU A 622 -23.30 17.77 -13.34
C LEU A 622 -24.28 16.73 -13.86
N TYR A 623 -25.56 16.83 -13.53
CA TYR A 623 -26.45 15.72 -13.78
C TYR A 623 -27.92 16.09 -13.92
N VAL A 624 -28.59 15.27 -14.73
CA VAL A 624 -30.03 15.30 -14.97
C VAL A 624 -30.68 14.26 -14.07
N VAL A 625 -31.78 14.64 -13.45
CA VAL A 625 -32.58 13.82 -12.54
C VAL A 625 -33.99 13.69 -13.12
N ASN A 626 -34.39 12.45 -13.37
CA ASN A 626 -35.78 12.12 -13.61
C ASN A 626 -36.36 11.57 -12.29
N VAL A 627 -37.23 12.36 -11.67
CA VAL A 627 -37.90 12.00 -10.41
C VAL A 627 -39.10 11.10 -10.71
N GLU A 628 -39.43 10.21 -9.76
CA GLU A 628 -40.57 9.30 -9.88
C GLU A 628 -41.91 10.05 -9.91
N GLU A 629 -42.04 11.13 -9.13
CA GLU A 629 -43.23 11.98 -9.11
C GLU A 629 -43.32 12.85 -10.38
N GLY A 630 -44.38 12.67 -11.16
CA GLY A 630 -44.57 13.34 -12.46
C GLY A 630 -43.64 12.82 -13.56
N GLN A 631 -43.16 11.58 -13.45
CA GLN A 631 -42.26 10.94 -14.43
C GLN A 631 -42.87 10.82 -15.83
N ASP A 632 -44.19 10.66 -15.92
CA ASP A 632 -44.98 10.60 -17.16
C ASP A 632 -45.00 11.93 -17.93
N GLU A 633 -44.74 13.05 -17.26
CA GLU A 633 -44.65 14.38 -17.86
C GLU A 633 -43.22 14.73 -18.34
N ARG A 634 -42.23 13.87 -18.09
CA ARG A 634 -40.79 14.17 -18.33
C ARG A 634 -40.24 13.36 -19.47
N ALA A 635 -39.39 13.99 -20.29
CA ALA A 635 -38.71 13.26 -21.35
C ALA A 635 -37.72 12.25 -20.76
N LEU A 636 -37.83 10.99 -21.19
CA LEU A 636 -36.93 9.90 -20.78
C LEU A 636 -35.63 9.90 -21.58
N THR A 637 -35.62 10.53 -22.75
CA THR A 637 -34.44 10.69 -23.59
C THR A 637 -34.19 12.17 -23.85
N GLY A 638 -32.92 12.56 -23.91
CA GLY A 638 -32.58 13.96 -24.09
C GLY A 638 -31.09 14.21 -24.06
N SER A 639 -30.74 15.49 -24.12
CA SER A 639 -29.35 15.94 -24.15
C SER A 639 -29.25 17.37 -23.68
N VAL A 640 -28.50 17.59 -22.59
CA VAL A 640 -28.17 18.93 -22.09
C VAL A 640 -26.69 19.22 -22.32
N SER A 641 -26.37 20.47 -22.65
CA SER A 641 -24.98 20.93 -22.76
C SER A 641 -24.67 21.98 -21.70
N PHE A 642 -23.46 21.97 -21.16
CA PHE A 642 -22.98 22.90 -20.14
C PHE A 642 -21.77 23.66 -20.65
N ASP A 643 -21.71 24.95 -20.34
CA ASP A 643 -20.58 25.81 -20.66
C ASP A 643 -20.40 26.93 -19.64
N ASP A 644 -19.23 27.58 -19.65
CA ASP A 644 -18.95 28.83 -18.95
C ASP A 644 -19.34 28.85 -17.46
N ILE A 645 -18.89 27.84 -16.72
CA ILE A 645 -19.09 27.75 -15.27
C ILE A 645 -18.19 28.77 -14.59
N ARG A 646 -18.78 29.71 -13.85
CA ARG A 646 -18.08 30.76 -13.09
C ARG A 646 -18.50 30.72 -11.62
N PHE A 647 -17.60 31.12 -10.74
CA PHE A 647 -17.89 31.32 -9.31
C PHE A 647 -17.58 32.75 -8.88
N MET A 648 -18.39 33.30 -7.98
CA MET A 648 -18.02 34.48 -7.20
C MET A 648 -17.18 34.03 -6.02
N MET A 649 -15.87 34.30 -6.03
CA MET A 649 -14.93 33.89 -4.99
C MET A 649 -13.73 34.82 -4.92
N PRO A 650 -12.93 34.82 -3.83
CA PRO A 650 -11.68 35.58 -3.78
C PRO A 650 -10.74 35.17 -4.92
N SER A 651 -10.29 36.15 -5.69
CA SER A 651 -9.42 35.96 -6.84
C SER A 651 -8.11 35.28 -6.44
N GLN A 652 -7.75 34.23 -7.16
CA GLN A 652 -6.43 33.60 -7.04
C GLN A 652 -5.35 34.31 -7.81
N SER A 653 -5.73 35.10 -8.81
CA SER A 653 -4.78 35.76 -9.70
C SER A 653 -4.50 37.20 -9.28
N GLY A 654 -5.34 37.83 -8.44
CA GLY A 654 -5.16 39.17 -7.87
C GLY A 654 -4.82 40.28 -8.88
N ASN A 655 -4.90 39.99 -10.18
CA ASN A 655 -4.39 40.84 -11.24
C ASN A 655 -5.42 41.88 -11.68
N GLU A 656 -6.68 41.70 -11.28
CA GLU A 656 -7.75 42.65 -11.53
C GLU A 656 -7.47 43.99 -10.84
N GLY A 657 -7.55 45.08 -11.61
CA GLY A 657 -7.27 46.42 -11.12
C GLY A 657 -5.78 46.74 -10.94
N LEU A 658 -4.86 45.84 -11.34
CA LEU A 658 -3.45 46.20 -11.39
C LEU A 658 -3.21 47.26 -12.47
N PRO A 659 -2.30 48.22 -12.23
CA PRO A 659 -1.91 49.21 -13.23
C PRO A 659 -1.47 48.54 -14.53
N THR A 660 -2.07 48.98 -15.64
CA THR A 660 -1.63 48.63 -16.99
C THR A 660 -0.72 49.72 -17.53
N GLY A 661 0.21 49.33 -18.39
CA GLY A 661 1.11 50.30 -18.97
C GLY A 661 2.33 49.73 -19.66
N LYS A 662 3.22 50.65 -20.02
CA LYS A 662 4.49 50.39 -20.68
C LYS A 662 5.61 51.08 -19.92
N ALA A 663 6.60 50.30 -19.50
CA ALA A 663 7.83 50.80 -18.92
C ALA A 663 9.00 50.52 -19.86
N VAL A 664 9.76 51.55 -20.23
CA VAL A 664 10.96 51.42 -21.07
C VAL A 664 12.20 51.80 -20.26
N MET A 665 13.19 50.92 -20.25
CA MET A 665 14.44 51.08 -19.52
C MET A 665 15.62 50.95 -20.47
N THR A 666 16.58 51.87 -20.41
CA THR A 666 17.82 51.78 -21.20
C THR A 666 18.97 51.28 -20.33
N ILE A 667 19.73 50.30 -20.82
CA ILE A 667 20.89 49.77 -20.08
C ILE A 667 21.89 50.89 -19.75
N GLY A 668 22.35 50.94 -18.50
CA GLY A 668 23.31 51.93 -18.00
C GLY A 668 22.70 53.29 -17.65
N GLN A 669 21.41 53.52 -17.89
CA GLN A 669 20.73 54.78 -17.55
C GLN A 669 20.00 54.67 -16.21
N LYS A 670 20.09 55.72 -15.39
CA LYS A 670 19.37 55.85 -14.11
C LYS A 670 17.98 56.49 -14.28
N SER A 671 17.28 56.13 -15.35
CA SER A 671 15.90 56.56 -15.58
C SER A 671 15.11 55.51 -16.36
N LEU A 672 13.80 55.46 -16.13
CA LEU A 672 12.85 54.68 -16.93
C LEU A 672 11.77 55.62 -17.50
N VAL A 673 11.17 55.25 -18.63
CA VAL A 673 10.01 55.94 -19.20
C VAL A 673 8.78 55.11 -18.88
N LEU A 674 7.90 55.60 -18.02
CA LEU A 674 6.64 54.96 -17.63
C LEU A 674 5.48 55.69 -18.29
N ASN A 675 4.76 55.01 -19.18
CA ASN A 675 3.59 55.59 -19.88
C ASN A 675 3.89 56.96 -20.52
N GLY A 676 5.09 57.12 -21.09
CA GLY A 676 5.58 58.36 -21.70
C GLY A 676 6.25 59.35 -20.75
N SER A 677 6.16 59.16 -19.44
CA SER A 677 6.78 60.04 -18.43
C SER A 677 8.13 59.50 -17.94
N LYS A 678 9.16 60.36 -17.90
CA LYS A 678 10.49 59.97 -17.42
C LYS A 678 10.54 59.98 -15.88
N VAL A 679 10.95 58.86 -15.29
CA VAL A 679 11.08 58.63 -13.85
C VAL A 679 12.53 58.27 -13.53
N ALA A 680 13.10 58.87 -12.49
CA ALA A 680 14.46 58.55 -12.04
C ALA A 680 14.48 57.22 -11.25
N ILE A 681 15.56 56.45 -11.39
CA ILE A 681 15.80 55.24 -10.61
C ILE A 681 17.17 55.29 -9.94
N ASP A 682 17.26 54.69 -8.76
CA ASP A 682 18.45 54.73 -7.90
C ASP A 682 19.59 53.80 -8.37
N SER A 683 19.30 52.82 -9.23
CA SER A 683 20.29 51.95 -9.88
C SER A 683 19.95 51.75 -11.35
N ALA A 684 20.98 51.77 -12.21
CA ALA A 684 20.79 51.51 -13.64
C ALA A 684 20.55 50.00 -13.89
N PRO A 685 19.68 49.63 -14.85
CA PRO A 685 19.62 48.30 -15.42
C PRO A 685 20.96 47.93 -16.05
N ILE A 686 21.37 46.67 -15.93
CA ILE A 686 22.62 46.20 -16.51
C ILE A 686 22.40 44.94 -17.34
N LEU A 687 23.22 44.79 -18.38
CA LEU A 687 23.32 43.56 -19.16
C LEU A 687 24.58 42.81 -18.71
N LYS A 688 24.42 41.61 -18.15
CA LYS A 688 25.52 40.76 -17.69
C LYS A 688 25.35 39.35 -18.25
N ASN A 689 26.33 38.89 -19.02
CA ASN A 689 26.33 37.56 -19.65
C ASN A 689 25.03 37.26 -20.41
N GLY A 690 24.56 38.23 -21.20
CA GLY A 690 23.31 38.08 -21.97
C GLY A 690 22.02 38.19 -21.17
N THR A 691 22.07 38.38 -19.85
CA THR A 691 20.89 38.58 -19.01
C THR A 691 20.77 40.02 -18.52
N THR A 692 19.58 40.60 -18.68
CA THR A 692 19.26 41.93 -18.13
C THR A 692 18.84 41.83 -16.67
N TYR A 693 19.51 42.61 -15.83
CA TYR A 693 19.25 42.73 -14.40
C TYR A 693 18.70 44.12 -14.09
N VAL A 694 17.67 44.17 -13.23
CA VAL A 694 17.01 45.43 -12.85
C VAL A 694 16.82 45.55 -11.34
N PRO A 695 16.75 46.78 -10.80
CA PRO A 695 16.19 47.02 -9.48
C PRO A 695 14.67 46.80 -9.53
N ILE A 696 14.21 45.65 -9.04
CA ILE A 696 12.83 45.19 -9.24
C ILE A 696 11.77 46.14 -8.67
N LYS A 697 12.10 46.88 -7.61
CA LYS A 697 11.19 47.82 -6.96
C LYS A 697 10.53 48.78 -7.96
N HIS A 698 11.29 49.40 -8.86
CA HIS A 698 10.76 50.38 -9.80
C HIS A 698 9.87 49.75 -10.88
N VAL A 699 10.12 48.48 -11.23
CA VAL A 699 9.22 47.73 -12.11
C VAL A 699 7.91 47.43 -11.38
N LEU A 700 7.98 47.01 -10.12
CA LEU A 700 6.78 46.69 -9.34
C LEU A 700 5.94 47.94 -9.04
N ASP A 701 6.58 49.06 -8.70
CA ASP A 701 5.90 50.35 -8.48
C ASP A 701 5.09 50.78 -9.73
N ALA A 702 5.58 50.46 -10.94
CA ALA A 702 4.90 50.73 -12.21
C ALA A 702 3.71 49.80 -12.52
N PHE A 703 3.72 48.57 -12.02
CA PHE A 703 2.76 47.51 -12.39
C PHE A 703 1.93 46.97 -11.20
N GLY A 704 1.91 47.68 -10.07
CA GLY A 704 1.09 47.38 -8.89
C GLY A 704 1.59 46.23 -8.02
N GLY A 705 2.90 46.01 -7.96
CA GLY A 705 3.53 45.03 -7.07
C GLY A 705 4.26 45.65 -5.89
N GLN A 706 4.78 44.80 -5.01
CA GLN A 706 5.60 45.19 -3.86
C GLN A 706 6.82 44.26 -3.75
N ALA A 707 7.99 44.85 -3.46
CA ALA A 707 9.19 44.09 -3.09
C ALA A 707 9.39 44.10 -1.57
N THR A 708 9.85 42.99 -1.02
CA THR A 708 10.31 42.85 0.36
C THR A 708 11.76 42.36 0.38
N TRP A 709 12.51 42.73 1.41
CA TRP A 709 13.90 42.31 1.58
C TRP A 709 14.12 41.75 2.98
N ASN A 710 14.68 40.54 3.06
CA ASN A 710 15.16 39.95 4.29
C ASN A 710 16.68 39.91 4.28
N GLN A 711 17.31 40.76 5.10
CA GLN A 711 18.77 40.88 5.19
C GLN A 711 19.44 39.59 5.66
N SER A 712 18.89 38.91 6.68
CA SER A 712 19.51 37.71 7.25
C SER A 712 19.53 36.53 6.28
N ALA A 713 18.47 36.38 5.47
CA ALA A 713 18.33 35.33 4.49
C ALA A 713 18.85 35.74 3.09
N GLN A 714 19.27 36.99 2.91
CA GLN A 714 19.58 37.59 1.60
C GLN A 714 18.47 37.33 0.56
N ARG A 715 17.21 37.44 1.00
CA ARG A 715 16.02 37.02 0.24
C ARG A 715 15.22 38.24 -0.22
N VAL A 716 14.94 38.30 -1.52
CA VAL A 716 13.99 39.24 -2.13
C VAL A 716 12.65 38.53 -2.27
N GLY A 717 11.61 39.06 -1.64
CA GLY A 717 10.24 38.66 -1.92
C GLY A 717 9.60 39.63 -2.92
N VAL A 718 8.90 39.10 -3.91
CA VAL A 718 8.19 39.86 -4.94
C VAL A 718 6.73 39.46 -4.88
N LEU A 719 5.88 40.43 -4.61
CA LEU A 719 4.44 40.28 -4.48
C LEU A 719 3.76 41.06 -5.59
N ARG A 720 2.85 40.44 -6.33
CA ARG A 720 1.99 41.12 -7.30
C ARG A 720 0.77 40.27 -7.56
N GLY A 721 -0.42 40.85 -7.41
CA GLY A 721 -1.67 40.12 -7.57
C GLY A 721 -1.64 38.80 -6.79
N GLY A 722 -1.87 37.69 -7.45
CA GLY A 722 -1.89 36.33 -6.90
C GLY A 722 -0.54 35.64 -6.73
N MET A 723 0.56 36.38 -6.80
CA MET A 723 1.90 35.81 -6.86
C MET A 723 2.78 36.28 -5.70
N LEU A 724 3.40 35.31 -5.04
CA LEU A 724 4.60 35.44 -4.21
C LEU A 724 5.74 34.70 -4.90
N MET A 725 6.79 35.45 -5.26
CA MET A 725 8.05 34.90 -5.73
C MET A 725 9.16 35.27 -4.76
N GLU A 726 9.89 34.28 -4.26
CA GLU A 726 11.03 34.50 -3.37
C GLU A 726 12.33 34.02 -3.99
N LEU A 727 13.27 34.95 -4.08
CA LEU A 727 14.57 34.80 -4.70
C LEU A 727 15.65 34.98 -3.64
N THR A 728 16.68 34.15 -3.66
CA THR A 728 17.83 34.29 -2.75
C THR A 728 19.06 34.73 -3.53
N VAL A 729 19.75 35.77 -3.08
CA VAL A 729 20.97 36.26 -3.73
C VAL A 729 21.99 35.13 -3.86
N GLY A 730 22.55 34.96 -5.06
CA GLY A 730 23.54 33.93 -5.36
C GLY A 730 22.98 32.52 -5.58
N LYS A 731 21.68 32.29 -5.37
CA LYS A 731 21.03 31.00 -5.65
C LYS A 731 20.17 31.06 -6.91
N LYS A 732 20.17 29.97 -7.68
CA LYS A 732 19.34 29.83 -8.90
C LYS A 732 17.94 29.35 -8.55
N GLU A 733 17.79 28.66 -7.43
CA GLU A 733 16.52 28.22 -6.90
C GLU A 733 15.70 29.41 -6.40
N PHE A 734 14.39 29.34 -6.62
CA PHE A 734 13.41 30.28 -6.12
C PHE A 734 12.14 29.56 -5.71
N ILE A 735 11.34 30.21 -4.88
CA ILE A 735 10.02 29.70 -4.47
C ILE A 735 8.96 30.55 -5.17
N LEU A 736 8.01 29.91 -5.83
CA LEU A 736 6.86 30.55 -6.45
C LEU A 736 5.59 29.93 -5.90
N ASN A 737 4.79 30.71 -5.15
CA ASN A 737 3.53 30.26 -4.55
C ASN A 737 3.63 28.90 -3.85
N GLY A 738 4.69 28.68 -3.06
CA GLY A 738 4.88 27.40 -2.38
C GLY A 738 5.64 26.34 -3.16
N LYS A 739 5.99 26.56 -4.43
CA LYS A 739 6.71 25.57 -5.24
C LYS A 739 8.15 25.97 -5.49
N ARG A 740 9.09 25.06 -5.23
CA ARG A 740 10.49 25.24 -5.60
C ARG A 740 10.64 25.12 -7.12
N SER A 741 11.33 26.09 -7.70
CA SER A 741 11.69 26.15 -9.11
C SER A 741 13.15 26.60 -9.26
N SER A 742 13.70 26.51 -10.46
CA SER A 742 15.08 26.94 -10.75
C SER A 742 15.11 27.89 -11.95
N ALA A 743 16.00 28.88 -11.88
CA ALA A 743 16.24 29.84 -12.94
C ALA A 743 17.60 29.62 -13.61
N ALA A 744 17.77 30.16 -14.82
CA ALA A 744 19.05 30.09 -15.53
C ALA A 744 20.19 30.83 -14.78
N VAL A 745 19.84 31.94 -14.12
CA VAL A 745 20.78 32.81 -13.40
C VAL A 745 20.21 33.26 -12.05
N ALA A 746 21.09 33.59 -11.11
CA ALA A 746 20.75 34.00 -9.75
C ALA A 746 20.63 35.53 -9.62
N PRO A 747 19.83 36.06 -8.69
CA PRO A 747 19.92 37.46 -8.27
C PRO A 747 21.30 37.80 -7.72
N MET A 748 21.68 39.07 -7.82
CA MET A 748 22.98 39.55 -7.35
C MET A 748 22.86 40.91 -6.66
N VAL A 749 23.87 41.25 -5.85
CA VAL A 749 24.01 42.59 -5.28
C VAL A 749 25.07 43.35 -6.06
N GLN A 750 24.75 44.55 -6.52
CA GLN A 750 25.68 45.46 -7.18
C GLN A 750 25.40 46.90 -6.77
N GLY A 751 26.44 47.65 -6.37
CA GLY A 751 26.29 49.04 -5.93
C GLY A 751 25.36 49.20 -4.72
N GLY A 752 25.37 48.22 -3.81
CA GLY A 752 24.49 48.20 -2.63
C GLY A 752 23.02 47.92 -2.92
N ARG A 753 22.66 47.55 -4.15
CA ARG A 753 21.29 47.22 -4.56
C ARG A 753 21.17 45.81 -5.07
N THR A 754 20.10 45.13 -4.68
CA THR A 754 19.78 43.80 -5.19
C THR A 754 19.15 43.94 -6.58
N LEU A 755 19.76 43.28 -7.55
CA LEU A 755 19.30 43.22 -8.93
C LEU A 755 18.82 41.81 -9.24
N VAL A 756 17.65 41.71 -9.87
CA VAL A 756 17.03 40.44 -10.25
C VAL A 756 17.03 40.25 -11.77
N PRO A 757 17.06 39.01 -12.28
CA PRO A 757 16.91 38.76 -13.71
C PRO A 757 15.52 39.22 -14.17
N LEU A 758 15.47 40.26 -15.01
CA LEU A 758 14.23 40.95 -15.34
C LEU A 758 13.20 40.02 -15.97
N ARG A 759 13.62 39.26 -16.99
CA ARG A 759 12.72 38.37 -17.72
C ARG A 759 12.09 37.32 -16.80
N LEU A 760 12.91 36.68 -15.96
CA LEU A 760 12.45 35.70 -14.98
C LEU A 760 11.34 36.30 -14.11
N VAL A 761 11.59 37.46 -13.50
CA VAL A 761 10.61 38.01 -12.56
C VAL A 761 9.39 38.53 -13.30
N SER A 762 9.56 39.31 -14.37
CA SER A 762 8.43 39.89 -15.11
C SER A 762 7.52 38.84 -15.75
N GLU A 763 8.07 37.80 -16.40
CA GLU A 763 7.25 36.76 -17.04
C GLU A 763 6.51 35.92 -16.00
N GLN A 764 7.16 35.59 -14.88
CA GLN A 764 6.49 34.89 -13.77
C GLN A 764 5.39 35.75 -13.14
N LEU A 765 5.46 37.08 -13.26
CA LEU A 765 4.43 38.01 -12.83
C LEU A 765 3.35 38.27 -13.89
N GLY A 766 3.39 37.60 -15.05
CA GLY A 766 2.44 37.80 -16.14
C GLY A 766 2.69 39.05 -16.99
N LEU A 767 3.87 39.67 -16.90
CA LEU A 767 4.28 40.81 -17.73
C LEU A 767 5.07 40.35 -18.95
N LYS A 768 4.92 41.06 -20.07
CA LYS A 768 5.68 40.82 -21.31
C LYS A 768 6.96 41.63 -21.31
N VAL A 769 8.06 41.02 -21.72
CA VAL A 769 9.38 41.68 -21.81
C VAL A 769 9.90 41.60 -23.24
N LYS A 770 10.20 42.76 -23.85
CA LYS A 770 10.83 42.88 -25.17
C LYS A 770 12.21 43.53 -25.02
N TRP A 771 13.21 42.96 -25.70
CA TRP A 771 14.57 43.49 -25.74
C TRP A 771 14.90 44.01 -27.14
N ASP A 772 15.36 45.25 -27.24
CA ASP A 772 15.92 45.82 -28.46
C ASP A 772 17.43 46.01 -28.31
N LYS A 773 18.18 45.26 -29.12
CA LYS A 773 19.64 45.27 -29.13
C LYS A 773 20.23 46.58 -29.66
N ASN A 774 19.58 47.22 -30.63
CA ASN A 774 20.11 48.41 -31.29
C ASN A 774 20.04 49.62 -30.37
N THR A 775 18.92 49.78 -29.66
CA THR A 775 18.70 50.87 -28.72
C THR A 775 19.16 50.54 -27.29
N LYS A 776 19.54 49.28 -27.03
CA LYS A 776 19.83 48.74 -25.69
C LYS A 776 18.70 49.01 -24.70
N THR A 777 17.46 48.89 -25.18
CA THR A 777 16.26 49.14 -24.38
C THR A 777 15.54 47.84 -24.03
N VAL A 778 15.02 47.79 -22.81
CA VAL A 778 14.01 46.80 -22.41
C VAL A 778 12.67 47.48 -22.30
N THR A 779 11.66 46.88 -22.91
CA THR A 779 10.26 47.28 -22.78
C THR A 779 9.52 46.23 -21.96
N ILE A 780 8.78 46.67 -20.94
CA ILE A 780 7.92 45.85 -20.09
C ILE A 780 6.48 46.32 -20.31
N GLU A 781 5.57 45.40 -20.60
CA GLU A 781 4.17 45.66 -20.91
C GLU A 781 3.27 44.71 -20.13
N SER A 782 2.16 45.22 -19.57
CA SER A 782 1.11 44.44 -18.90
C SER A 782 0.15 43.79 -19.88
#